data_AF-A0AA43IKQ4-F1
#
_entry.id   AF-A0AA43IKQ4-F1
#
_cell.length_a   1.000
_cell.length_b   1.000
_cell.length_c   1.000
_cell.angle_alpha   90.00
_cell.angle_beta   90.00
_cell.angle_gamma   90.00
#
_symmetry.space_group_name_H-M   'P 1'
#
loop_
_entity.id
_entity.type
_entity.pdbx_description
1 polymer ?
#
loop_
_entity_poly.entity_id
_entity_poly.type
_entity_poly.pdbx_seq_one_letter_code
_entity_poly.pdbx_strand_id
1 'polypeptide(L)'
;MKNIPKSANVIGIDIGSLSLSIVQMGLDGTMLDSVYTFHKGNIRQSLREVQKHLDLSLVCGIAGVSSSAEFNADFINLYNSQIAIIAAAKFLQPDAASVLHIGAERFMFIQFDSNGNYQFTRTNSSCAAGTGSFLDQQADRLNLSGAEELCQKALENKEATPDIASRCAVFAKTDLIHAQQRGFSMAAISDSLCKGLARNIANTTFNKMAVSYPILMTGGVSKNTAVVRHLEKLAGSQFLHDDNGHLFGAIGAARLLLKDKAGRSPMTITSLENVLKQENNSNTYYYGPLNLKQSNYPDFTNEKSYLFTPLASLHPRKVEIDFYRKHNPGDTYPVYMGIDIGSTSTKAVLLDKTKEPLIGLYTYTAGNPISAVKSLFEAIDHINQTERLTISILGTGTTGSGRNFVGKIIGADLILDEITTHARAAYELNPETDTIIEIGGQDSKFTMMDHGRVTFSQMNTVCAAGTGSFIEEQAMKLNCPLKDYDLQAADVSSPIASDRCTVFMERDINQLLSKGYSVNEILATVLHSVTENYLKRVASEASIGKNICFQGATARNKSLVAAFEQRINRPIFVSKYCHLAGALGTALLLQEELQKTSNFRGLKLFKENIPIQTETCSLCNNHCSISVADVREDKVAYGFMCGRDYQTSKKVSKNKSGFDLIRARKKVFSSNRKGSYKTKPVIGIPASLHLFEELPLWKHFFDNLSIRTISSEKYREALKHGKLVAGAEFCSPIDALYGDVSYLAGRVDFIFLPVFLQTHSKPKDSERNYCYYTQFSPSLIYNMNDGEVKDKCLSPLLNFSRGNIGVALELYECLKAVVPDISLPLVYASLTKAFSQYYAQKKKLTDLFTRYFRDDDNFSVVLLGRPYVVLSPELNKGIPDIFNGLGIKTFYQDMLPVDQSELGEVDTLLKKVPWYYASKILETARTIARTPNLYPVLISAFKCAPDSFVIEYFKKILTSANKPYLILQIDEHDSNVGYETRIEAAVRSFKNHATLLGPKQELNNQKILPDINTDIGSKTFLMPGWDPIVMPLLAANLKRIGIDARVMNSSALTIKKSMAHNTGQCLPVNIIAQEFIEYINEHHLDPANTMLFMLDSKVTCNIRLYPQY
;
A
#
# COMPACT_ATOMS: atom_id res chain seq x y z
N MET A 1 -41.44 27.82 27.98
CA MET A 1 -40.84 28.78 27.00
C MET A 1 -41.37 30.21 27.20
N LYS A 2 -41.10 30.88 28.33
CA LYS A 2 -41.61 32.25 28.55
C LYS A 2 -40.56 33.33 28.90
N ASN A 3 -39.27 33.02 29.01
CA ASN A 3 -38.22 34.00 29.40
C ASN A 3 -36.95 33.96 28.52
N ILE A 4 -37.05 33.89 27.18
CA ILE A 4 -35.87 34.05 26.30
C ILE A 4 -35.87 35.49 25.76
N PRO A 5 -34.82 36.30 26.01
CA PRO A 5 -34.70 37.66 25.47
C PRO A 5 -34.80 37.68 23.94
N LYS A 6 -35.40 38.73 23.34
CA LYS A 6 -35.40 38.90 21.87
C LYS A 6 -33.99 39.02 21.28
N SER A 7 -33.01 39.42 22.09
CA SER A 7 -31.58 39.51 21.73
C SER A 7 -30.80 38.22 21.98
N ALA A 8 -31.45 37.13 22.41
CA ALA A 8 -30.78 35.86 22.61
C ALA A 8 -30.27 35.29 21.28
N ASN A 9 -29.21 34.50 21.36
CA ASN A 9 -28.62 33.84 20.20
C ASN A 9 -28.25 32.38 20.53
N VAL A 10 -27.88 31.62 19.50
CA VAL A 10 -27.42 30.24 19.61
C VAL A 10 -26.02 30.12 19.03
N ILE A 11 -25.29 29.11 19.46
CA ILE A 11 -23.97 28.80 18.90
C ILE A 11 -24.04 27.47 18.14
N GLY A 12 -23.52 27.45 16.93
CA GLY A 12 -23.18 26.25 16.18
C GLY A 12 -21.68 26.00 16.24
N ILE A 13 -21.27 24.76 16.51
CA ILE A 13 -19.87 24.34 16.57
C ILE A 13 -19.65 23.17 15.61
N ASP A 14 -18.63 23.25 14.76
CA ASP A 14 -18.14 22.12 13.97
C ASP A 14 -16.66 21.87 14.29
N ILE A 15 -16.41 20.73 14.93
CA ILE A 15 -15.07 20.24 15.24
C ILE A 15 -14.69 19.19 14.20
N GLY A 16 -14.02 19.67 13.15
CA GLY A 16 -13.45 18.82 12.10
C GLY A 16 -12.18 18.10 12.55
N SER A 17 -11.48 17.48 11.60
CA SER A 17 -10.23 16.76 11.86
C SER A 17 -9.01 17.64 12.05
N LEU A 18 -8.97 18.80 11.39
CA LEU A 18 -7.89 19.77 11.50
C LEU A 18 -8.36 21.16 11.94
N SER A 19 -9.65 21.44 11.79
CA SER A 19 -10.23 22.78 11.94
C SER A 19 -11.39 22.81 12.92
N LEU A 20 -11.52 23.92 13.62
CA LEU A 20 -12.63 24.29 14.47
C LEU A 20 -13.38 25.45 13.80
N SER A 21 -14.68 25.32 13.62
CA SER A 21 -15.55 26.41 13.19
C SER A 21 -16.67 26.66 14.19
N ILE A 22 -16.92 27.94 14.48
CA ILE A 22 -17.96 28.37 15.42
C ILE A 22 -18.75 29.49 14.76
N VAL A 23 -20.08 29.42 14.86
CA VAL A 23 -21.00 30.45 14.37
C VAL A 23 -21.97 30.83 15.48
N GLN A 24 -22.07 32.12 15.76
CA GLN A 24 -23.08 32.69 16.63
C GLN A 24 -24.23 33.24 15.78
N MET A 25 -25.46 32.80 16.07
CA MET A 25 -26.63 33.07 15.23
C MET A 25 -27.80 33.59 16.07
N GLY A 26 -28.41 34.69 15.66
CA GLY A 26 -29.63 35.21 16.25
C GLY A 26 -30.81 34.25 16.11
N LEU A 27 -31.84 34.41 16.94
CA LEU A 27 -33.03 33.54 16.89
C LEU A 27 -33.82 33.65 15.58
N ASP A 28 -33.63 34.74 14.82
CA ASP A 28 -34.17 34.95 13.48
C ASP A 28 -33.35 34.27 12.37
N GLY A 29 -32.19 33.69 12.71
CA GLY A 29 -31.28 33.03 11.79
C GLY A 29 -30.18 33.95 11.23
N THR A 30 -30.11 35.22 11.67
CA THR A 30 -29.02 36.12 11.28
C THR A 30 -27.69 35.69 11.89
N MET A 31 -26.62 35.70 11.11
CA MET A 31 -25.28 35.39 11.61
C MET A 31 -24.70 36.64 12.29
N LEU A 32 -24.36 36.52 13.57
CA LEU A 32 -23.86 37.63 14.39
C LEU A 32 -22.33 37.65 14.41
N ASP A 33 -21.71 36.48 14.54
CA ASP A 33 -20.26 36.33 14.55
C ASP A 33 -19.86 34.92 14.08
N SER A 34 -18.61 34.77 13.62
CA SER A 34 -18.07 33.49 13.21
C SER A 34 -16.55 33.42 13.38
N VAL A 35 -16.05 32.24 13.73
CA VAL A 35 -14.61 31.99 13.85
C VAL A 35 -14.26 30.67 13.18
N TYR A 36 -13.17 30.67 12.42
CA TYR A 36 -12.59 29.48 11.79
C TYR A 36 -11.09 29.43 12.08
N THR A 37 -10.62 28.35 12.70
CA THR A 37 -9.21 28.18 13.07
C THR A 37 -8.76 26.72 12.94
N PHE A 38 -7.45 26.50 12.83
CA PHE A 38 -6.85 25.16 12.82
C PHE A 38 -6.40 24.80 14.24
N HIS A 39 -6.96 23.72 14.79
CA HIS A 39 -6.70 23.35 16.18
C HIS A 39 -5.40 22.56 16.39
N LYS A 40 -4.79 22.03 15.32
CA LYS A 40 -3.51 21.28 15.35
C LYS A 40 -3.47 20.20 16.46
N GLY A 41 -4.57 19.47 16.62
CA GLY A 41 -4.74 18.47 17.69
C GLY A 41 -5.11 19.01 19.08
N ASN A 42 -4.93 20.30 19.38
CA ASN A 42 -5.27 20.91 20.67
C ASN A 42 -6.62 21.65 20.63
N ILE A 43 -7.70 20.86 20.57
CA ILE A 43 -9.08 21.36 20.46
C ILE A 43 -9.46 22.20 21.68
N ARG A 44 -9.06 21.76 22.88
CA ARG A 44 -9.38 22.43 24.15
C ARG A 44 -8.77 23.84 24.22
N GLN A 45 -7.48 23.98 23.93
CA GLN A 45 -6.84 25.31 23.86
C GLN A 45 -7.48 26.18 22.77
N SER A 46 -7.79 25.60 21.61
CA SER A 46 -8.43 26.33 20.51
C SER A 46 -9.80 26.89 20.92
N LEU A 47 -10.61 26.11 21.65
CA LEU A 47 -11.88 26.59 22.20
C LEU A 47 -11.68 27.73 23.20
N ARG A 48 -10.65 27.69 24.06
CA ARG A 48 -10.32 28.81 24.97
C ARG A 48 -9.97 30.07 24.22
N GLU A 49 -9.17 29.95 23.16
CA GLU A 49 -8.72 31.09 22.36
C GLU A 49 -9.88 31.70 21.57
N VAL A 50 -10.72 30.86 20.96
CA VAL A 50 -11.89 31.31 20.20
C VAL A 50 -12.94 31.94 21.13
N GLN A 51 -13.16 31.37 22.32
CA GLN A 51 -14.10 31.94 23.30
C GLN A 51 -13.84 33.41 23.62
N LYS A 52 -12.57 33.86 23.63
CA LYS A 52 -12.20 35.27 23.90
C LYS A 52 -12.80 36.26 22.89
N HIS A 53 -13.22 35.77 21.72
CA HIS A 53 -13.76 36.56 20.63
C HIS A 53 -15.30 36.54 20.57
N LEU A 54 -15.97 35.76 21.44
CA LEU A 54 -17.43 35.57 21.39
C LEU A 54 -18.10 36.10 22.66
N ASP A 55 -19.25 36.76 22.50
CA ASP A 55 -20.10 37.15 23.63
C ASP A 55 -21.04 36.00 24.02
N LEU A 56 -20.72 35.30 25.11
CA LEU A 56 -21.52 34.18 25.60
C LEU A 56 -22.72 34.59 26.45
N SER A 57 -22.86 35.87 26.81
CA SER A 57 -23.86 36.33 27.79
C SER A 57 -25.31 36.16 27.34
N LEU A 58 -25.54 36.15 26.02
CA LEU A 58 -26.87 36.04 25.40
C LEU A 58 -27.12 34.68 24.73
N VAL A 59 -26.22 33.71 24.92
CA VAL A 59 -26.33 32.38 24.31
C VAL A 59 -27.38 31.55 25.06
N CYS A 60 -28.40 31.11 24.35
CA CYS A 60 -29.50 30.31 24.90
C CYS A 60 -29.47 28.84 24.46
N GLY A 61 -28.45 28.43 23.71
CA GLY A 61 -28.24 27.03 23.32
C GLY A 61 -27.01 26.84 22.43
N ILE A 62 -26.39 25.67 22.53
CA ILE A 62 -25.28 25.24 21.69
C ILE A 62 -25.70 23.98 20.94
N ALA A 63 -25.36 23.93 19.66
CA ALA A 63 -25.43 22.74 18.85
C ALA A 63 -24.10 22.48 18.16
N GLY A 64 -23.80 21.21 17.90
CA GLY A 64 -22.57 20.89 17.20
C GLY A 64 -22.57 19.60 16.41
N VAL A 65 -21.56 19.54 15.57
CA VAL A 65 -21.15 18.38 14.78
C VAL A 65 -19.66 18.15 15.04
N SER A 66 -19.23 16.90 15.06
CA SER A 66 -17.82 16.58 15.32
C SER A 66 -17.42 15.31 14.59
N SER A 67 -16.20 15.32 14.05
CA SER A 67 -15.50 14.12 13.58
C SER A 67 -14.42 13.63 14.53
N SER A 68 -14.00 14.46 15.49
CA SER A 68 -12.69 14.30 16.16
C SER A 68 -12.68 14.54 17.67
N ALA A 69 -13.80 14.99 18.24
CA ALA A 69 -13.96 15.18 19.68
C ALA A 69 -15.25 14.51 20.19
N GLU A 70 -15.18 13.97 21.41
CA GLU A 70 -16.36 13.54 22.16
C GLU A 70 -16.98 14.75 22.88
N PHE A 71 -18.20 15.07 22.49
CA PHE A 71 -18.98 16.12 23.12
C PHE A 71 -19.69 15.63 24.39
N ASN A 72 -19.87 16.55 25.33
CA ASN A 72 -20.73 16.37 26.50
C ASN A 72 -22.16 16.76 26.15
N ALA A 73 -23.02 15.75 25.98
CA ALA A 73 -24.43 15.94 25.62
C ALA A 73 -25.22 16.80 26.63
N ASP A 74 -24.73 16.97 27.85
CA ASP A 74 -25.33 17.86 28.85
C ASP A 74 -25.22 19.35 28.47
N PHE A 75 -24.26 19.71 27.61
CA PHE A 75 -23.97 21.11 27.25
C PHE A 75 -24.19 21.44 25.77
N ILE A 76 -24.36 20.44 24.90
CA ILE A 76 -24.46 20.64 23.45
C ILE A 76 -25.43 19.65 22.80
N ASN A 77 -26.27 20.15 21.90
CA ASN A 77 -27.13 19.32 21.06
C ASN A 77 -26.35 18.80 19.86
N LEU A 78 -26.35 17.49 19.66
CA LEU A 78 -25.56 16.85 18.61
C LEU A 78 -26.40 16.57 17.38
N TYR A 79 -25.89 16.97 16.22
CA TYR A 79 -26.49 16.67 14.92
C TYR A 79 -25.54 15.85 14.05
N ASN A 80 -26.11 15.18 13.05
CA ASN A 80 -25.31 14.53 12.01
C ASN A 80 -24.74 15.60 11.06
N SER A 81 -23.45 15.51 10.74
CA SER A 81 -22.75 16.49 9.89
C SER A 81 -23.37 16.63 8.49
N GLN A 82 -23.81 15.54 7.87
CA GLN A 82 -24.48 15.56 6.57
C GLN A 82 -25.80 16.34 6.66
N ILE A 83 -26.59 16.12 7.72
CA ILE A 83 -27.86 16.83 7.94
C ILE A 83 -27.60 18.32 8.17
N ALA A 84 -26.58 18.67 8.96
CA ALA A 84 -26.17 20.05 9.18
C ALA A 84 -25.79 20.75 7.87
N ILE A 85 -24.94 20.13 7.05
CA ILE A 85 -24.54 20.69 5.74
C ILE A 85 -25.76 20.90 4.82
N ILE A 86 -26.69 19.93 4.76
CA ILE A 86 -27.94 20.08 4.01
C ILE A 86 -28.77 21.24 4.54
N ALA A 87 -28.87 21.38 5.87
CA ALA A 87 -29.62 22.46 6.50
C ALA A 87 -29.03 23.84 6.19
N ALA A 88 -27.70 23.98 6.18
CA ALA A 88 -27.01 25.20 5.78
C ALA A 88 -27.20 25.51 4.30
N ALA A 89 -27.03 24.51 3.42
CA ALA A 89 -27.21 24.68 1.98
C ALA A 89 -28.63 25.15 1.63
N LYS A 90 -29.66 24.51 2.18
CA LYS A 90 -31.07 24.92 1.97
C LYS A 90 -31.40 26.30 2.55
N PHE A 91 -30.61 26.79 3.50
CA PHE A 91 -30.83 28.08 4.13
C PHE A 91 -30.16 29.22 3.37
N LEU A 92 -28.89 29.05 2.98
CA LEU A 92 -28.10 30.09 2.31
C LEU A 92 -28.24 30.07 0.79
N GLN A 93 -28.42 28.88 0.20
CA GLN A 93 -28.39 28.65 -1.25
C GLN A 93 -29.53 27.70 -1.66
N PRO A 94 -30.81 28.13 -1.55
CA PRO A 94 -31.98 27.29 -1.80
C PRO A 94 -32.07 26.76 -3.25
N ASP A 95 -31.42 27.43 -4.19
CA ASP A 95 -31.40 27.05 -5.62
C ASP A 95 -30.39 25.92 -5.93
N ALA A 96 -29.58 25.50 -4.95
CA ALA A 96 -28.61 24.42 -5.14
C ALA A 96 -29.32 23.09 -5.37
N ALA A 97 -29.11 22.48 -6.54
CA ALA A 97 -29.63 21.15 -6.86
C ALA A 97 -28.73 20.03 -6.34
N SER A 98 -27.45 20.34 -6.11
CA SER A 98 -26.48 19.45 -5.48
C SER A 98 -25.51 20.22 -4.57
N VAL A 99 -24.91 19.55 -3.59
CA VAL A 99 -23.87 20.08 -2.71
C VAL A 99 -22.63 19.20 -2.78
N LEU A 100 -21.48 19.80 -3.10
CA LEU A 100 -20.16 19.17 -3.00
C LEU A 100 -19.42 19.74 -1.80
N HIS A 101 -19.43 19.02 -0.68
CA HIS A 101 -18.70 19.38 0.53
C HIS A 101 -17.33 18.71 0.56
N ILE A 102 -16.24 19.47 0.69
CA ILE A 102 -14.88 18.93 0.74
C ILE A 102 -14.16 19.44 2.00
N GLY A 103 -14.04 18.56 3.00
CA GLY A 103 -13.32 18.80 4.24
C GLY A 103 -11.88 18.27 4.22
N ALA A 104 -11.24 18.30 5.39
CA ALA A 104 -9.86 17.88 5.56
C ALA A 104 -9.66 16.35 5.44
N GLU A 105 -10.64 15.53 5.82
CA GLU A 105 -10.56 14.05 5.75
C GLU A 105 -11.60 13.38 4.87
N ARG A 106 -12.69 14.09 4.53
CA ARG A 106 -13.81 13.53 3.77
C ARG A 106 -14.36 14.55 2.80
N PHE A 107 -14.87 14.05 1.68
CA PHE A 107 -15.72 14.83 0.80
C PHE A 107 -17.04 14.09 0.55
N MET A 108 -18.11 14.86 0.39
CA MET A 108 -19.46 14.36 0.19
C MET A 108 -20.11 15.10 -0.98
N PHE A 109 -20.74 14.34 -1.87
CA PHE A 109 -21.60 14.86 -2.93
C PHE A 109 -23.05 14.48 -2.62
N ILE A 110 -23.89 15.47 -2.40
CA ILE A 110 -25.29 15.34 -2.00
C ILE A 110 -26.15 15.86 -3.14
N GLN A 111 -27.14 15.09 -3.57
CA GLN A 111 -28.06 15.49 -4.64
C GLN A 111 -29.49 15.60 -4.13
N PHE A 112 -30.22 16.59 -4.63
CA PHE A 112 -31.64 16.80 -4.36
C PHE A 112 -32.50 16.47 -5.60
N ASP A 113 -33.76 16.09 -5.36
CA ASP A 113 -34.77 15.96 -6.41
C ASP A 113 -35.31 17.34 -6.84
N SER A 114 -36.20 17.36 -7.85
CA SER A 114 -36.83 18.60 -8.35
C SER A 114 -37.69 19.33 -7.32
N ASN A 115 -38.08 18.67 -6.22
CA ASN A 115 -38.84 19.24 -5.12
C ASN A 115 -37.92 19.70 -3.96
N GLY A 116 -36.60 19.62 -4.14
CA GLY A 116 -35.61 19.95 -3.11
C GLY A 116 -35.48 18.89 -2.00
N ASN A 117 -36.04 17.69 -2.17
CA ASN A 117 -35.87 16.60 -1.21
C ASN A 117 -34.53 15.89 -1.42
N TYR A 118 -34.01 15.30 -0.34
CA TYR A 118 -32.81 14.50 -0.39
C TYR A 118 -32.98 13.29 -1.32
N GLN A 119 -32.07 13.10 -2.27
CA GLN A 119 -32.09 11.96 -3.19
C GLN A 119 -31.03 10.91 -2.81
N PHE A 120 -29.75 11.30 -2.75
CA PHE A 120 -28.66 10.41 -2.34
C PHE A 120 -27.40 11.19 -1.92
N THR A 121 -26.41 10.46 -1.37
CA THR A 121 -25.06 10.98 -1.07
C THR A 121 -23.99 10.00 -1.52
N ARG A 122 -22.89 10.54 -2.03
CA ARG A 122 -21.63 9.82 -2.27
C ARG A 122 -20.54 10.42 -1.40
N THR A 123 -19.68 9.57 -0.84
CA THR A 123 -18.52 9.99 -0.04
C THR A 123 -17.28 9.21 -0.46
N ASN A 124 -16.09 9.74 -0.23
CA ASN A 124 -14.87 8.94 -0.33
C ASN A 124 -14.84 7.82 0.70
N SER A 125 -14.07 6.76 0.39
CA SER A 125 -13.64 5.75 1.35
C SER A 125 -12.73 6.39 2.43
N SER A 126 -12.48 5.69 3.54
CA SER A 126 -11.79 6.21 4.75
C SER A 126 -10.34 6.71 4.57
N CYS A 127 -9.86 6.89 3.34
CA CYS A 127 -8.54 7.43 3.01
C CYS A 127 -8.63 8.95 2.79
N ALA A 128 -7.67 9.72 3.34
CA ALA A 128 -7.49 11.15 3.09
C ALA A 128 -7.16 11.49 1.61
N ALA A 129 -7.03 10.47 0.75
CA ALA A 129 -6.94 10.63 -0.69
C ALA A 129 -8.11 11.45 -1.24
N GLY A 130 -7.82 12.59 -1.88
CA GLY A 130 -8.87 13.44 -2.45
C GLY A 130 -9.46 14.48 -1.49
N THR A 131 -8.81 14.78 -0.36
CA THR A 131 -9.33 15.70 0.68
C THR A 131 -8.38 16.88 0.92
N GLY A 132 -8.79 17.86 1.74
CA GLY A 132 -7.95 19.04 2.05
C GLY A 132 -6.60 18.69 2.67
N SER A 133 -6.54 17.68 3.56
CA SER A 133 -5.30 17.27 4.22
C SER A 133 -4.21 16.84 3.23
N PHE A 134 -4.59 16.31 2.04
CA PHE A 134 -3.62 15.99 1.00
C PHE A 134 -2.82 17.23 0.56
N LEU A 135 -3.49 18.37 0.38
CA LEU A 135 -2.84 19.61 -0.03
C LEU A 135 -1.99 20.20 1.09
N ASP A 136 -2.47 20.18 2.32
CA ASP A 136 -1.70 20.64 3.48
C ASP A 136 -0.39 19.85 3.60
N GLN A 137 -0.48 18.51 3.52
CA GLN A 137 0.70 17.65 3.54
C GLN A 137 1.67 17.89 2.38
N GLN A 138 1.15 18.22 1.18
CA GLN A 138 2.03 18.50 0.05
C GLN A 138 2.64 19.91 0.13
N ALA A 139 1.91 20.88 0.68
CA ALA A 139 2.43 22.22 0.93
C ALA A 139 3.62 22.18 1.89
N ASP A 140 3.49 21.48 3.01
CA ASP A 140 4.58 21.29 3.97
C ASP A 140 5.82 20.68 3.31
N ARG A 141 5.63 19.64 2.47
CA ARG A 141 6.73 18.97 1.75
C ARG A 141 7.42 19.85 0.72
N LEU A 142 6.68 20.80 0.16
CA LEU A 142 7.17 21.79 -0.77
C LEU A 142 7.76 23.02 -0.05
N ASN A 143 7.86 22.99 1.28
CA ASN A 143 8.25 24.10 2.15
C ASN A 143 7.40 25.36 1.88
N LEU A 144 6.10 25.17 1.65
CA LEU A 144 5.12 26.23 1.55
C LEU A 144 4.45 26.43 2.91
N SER A 145 3.96 27.65 3.16
CA SER A 145 3.28 28.02 4.41
C SER A 145 1.93 27.31 4.63
N GLY A 146 1.34 26.74 3.57
CA GLY A 146 0.11 25.93 3.64
C GLY A 146 -0.57 25.77 2.28
N ALA A 147 -1.76 25.16 2.28
CA ALA A 147 -2.53 24.94 1.06
C ALA A 147 -2.96 26.23 0.32
N GLU A 148 -2.98 27.37 1.03
CA GLU A 148 -3.26 28.69 0.45
C GLU A 148 -2.12 29.16 -0.46
N GLU A 149 -0.87 29.13 0.01
CA GLU A 149 0.28 29.46 -0.83
C GLU A 149 0.44 28.47 -2.00
N LEU A 150 0.15 27.19 -1.77
CA LEU A 150 0.11 26.18 -2.82
C LEU A 150 -0.93 26.55 -3.90
N CYS A 151 -2.11 27.01 -3.49
CA CYS A 151 -3.15 27.50 -4.40
C CYS A 151 -2.66 28.69 -5.23
N GLN A 152 -2.04 29.69 -4.59
CA GLN A 152 -1.52 30.86 -5.28
C GLN A 152 -0.50 30.48 -6.35
N LYS A 153 0.49 29.64 -6.02
CA LYS A 153 1.47 29.14 -6.99
C LYS A 153 0.83 28.33 -8.12
N ALA A 154 -0.20 27.55 -7.82
CA ALA A 154 -0.94 26.79 -8.84
C ALA A 154 -1.65 27.70 -9.86
N LEU A 155 -2.16 28.86 -9.43
CA LEU A 155 -2.82 29.82 -10.31
C LEU A 155 -1.83 30.58 -11.20
N GLU A 156 -0.59 30.77 -10.73
CA GLU A 156 0.50 31.40 -11.48
C GLU A 156 1.04 30.51 -12.62
N ASN A 157 0.73 29.21 -12.60
CA ASN A 157 1.25 28.26 -13.57
C ASN A 157 0.81 28.57 -15.02
N LYS A 158 1.81 28.66 -15.91
CA LYS A 158 1.61 28.78 -17.37
C LYS A 158 2.23 27.60 -18.14
N GLU A 159 2.87 26.67 -17.42
CA GLU A 159 3.58 25.52 -17.97
C GLU A 159 2.70 24.26 -17.99
N ALA A 160 3.16 23.23 -18.72
CA ALA A 160 2.52 21.92 -18.67
C ALA A 160 2.71 21.29 -17.28
N THR A 161 1.62 20.79 -16.70
CA THR A 161 1.65 20.11 -15.40
C THR A 161 2.35 18.74 -15.51
N PRO A 162 3.26 18.38 -14.59
CA PRO A 162 3.77 17.01 -14.48
C PRO A 162 2.65 16.03 -14.09
N ASP A 163 2.83 14.73 -14.36
CA ASP A 163 1.96 13.69 -13.79
C ASP A 163 2.46 13.33 -12.39
N ILE A 164 1.64 13.61 -11.38
CA ILE A 164 1.91 13.31 -9.96
C ILE A 164 0.75 12.47 -9.42
N ALA A 165 1.06 11.35 -8.76
CA ALA A 165 0.08 10.53 -8.08
C ALA A 165 -0.62 11.34 -6.98
N SER A 166 -1.94 11.46 -7.08
CA SER A 166 -2.76 12.30 -6.18
C SER A 166 -3.72 11.51 -5.28
N ARG A 167 -3.78 10.19 -5.46
CA ARG A 167 -4.62 9.29 -4.65
C ARG A 167 -3.95 8.85 -3.35
N CYS A 168 -2.68 9.16 -3.15
CA CYS A 168 -1.98 8.81 -1.92
C CYS A 168 -0.83 9.78 -1.69
N ALA A 169 -0.81 10.40 -0.51
CA ALA A 169 0.26 11.31 -0.13
C ALA A 169 1.63 10.60 -0.16
N VAL A 170 1.70 9.31 0.13
CA VAL A 170 2.96 8.54 0.09
C VAL A 170 3.54 8.50 -1.32
N PHE A 171 2.72 8.17 -2.33
CA PHE A 171 3.18 8.11 -3.72
C PHE A 171 3.48 9.52 -4.27
N ALA A 172 2.67 10.51 -3.90
CA ALA A 172 2.89 11.89 -4.28
C ALA A 172 4.30 12.36 -3.91
N LYS A 173 4.84 11.93 -2.76
CA LYS A 173 6.19 12.29 -2.31
C LYS A 173 7.27 11.88 -3.32
N THR A 174 7.25 10.62 -3.76
CA THR A 174 8.24 10.10 -4.73
C THR A 174 8.10 10.83 -6.06
N ASP A 175 6.87 11.03 -6.53
CA ASP A 175 6.58 11.73 -7.77
C ASP A 175 6.97 13.22 -7.71
N LEU A 176 6.81 13.87 -6.56
CA LEU A 176 7.23 15.26 -6.34
C LEU A 176 8.74 15.40 -6.45
N ILE A 177 9.50 14.51 -5.82
CA ILE A 177 10.97 14.47 -5.92
C ILE A 177 11.37 14.29 -7.39
N HIS A 178 10.74 13.36 -8.10
CA HIS A 178 11.00 13.15 -9.53
C HIS A 178 10.60 14.34 -10.40
N ALA A 179 9.49 15.03 -10.09
CA ALA A 179 9.08 16.24 -10.81
C ALA A 179 10.09 17.38 -10.59
N GLN A 180 10.56 17.59 -9.35
CA GLN A 180 11.60 18.57 -9.04
C GLN A 180 12.91 18.23 -9.76
N GLN A 181 13.31 16.95 -9.78
CA GLN A 181 14.50 16.47 -10.51
C GLN A 181 14.41 16.70 -12.02
N ARG A 182 13.20 16.68 -12.59
CA ARG A 182 12.94 16.98 -14.01
C ARG A 182 12.91 18.48 -14.31
N GLY A 183 13.07 19.34 -13.31
CA GLY A 183 13.11 20.79 -13.46
C GLY A 183 11.73 21.45 -13.60
N PHE A 184 10.64 20.78 -13.22
CA PHE A 184 9.33 21.43 -13.19
C PHE A 184 9.31 22.57 -12.16
N SER A 185 8.72 23.71 -12.53
CA SER A 185 8.54 24.83 -11.62
C SER A 185 7.63 24.47 -10.46
N MET A 186 7.79 25.18 -9.33
CA MET A 186 6.91 25.03 -8.17
C MET A 186 5.44 25.33 -8.52
N ALA A 187 5.20 26.24 -9.47
CA ALA A 187 3.88 26.55 -9.98
C ALA A 187 3.27 25.35 -10.73
N ALA A 188 4.02 24.73 -11.65
CA ALA A 188 3.57 23.55 -12.39
C ALA A 188 3.29 22.35 -11.47
N ILE A 189 4.14 22.14 -10.47
CA ILE A 189 3.96 21.10 -9.45
C ILE A 189 2.69 21.37 -8.62
N SER A 190 2.50 22.59 -8.13
CA SER A 190 1.34 22.97 -7.31
C SER A 190 0.02 22.83 -8.09
N ASP A 191 0.01 23.21 -9.37
CA ASP A 191 -1.15 23.07 -10.25
C ASP A 191 -1.45 21.59 -10.56
N SER A 192 -0.43 20.75 -10.73
CA SER A 192 -0.60 19.30 -10.85
C SER A 192 -1.24 18.66 -9.62
N LEU A 193 -0.83 19.07 -8.42
CA LEU A 193 -1.41 18.60 -7.15
C LEU A 193 -2.89 19.00 -7.03
N CYS A 194 -3.23 20.28 -7.32
CA CYS A 194 -4.62 20.76 -7.31
C CYS A 194 -5.48 20.02 -8.34
N LYS A 195 -4.96 19.85 -9.56
CA LYS A 195 -5.61 19.10 -10.65
C LYS A 195 -5.81 17.63 -10.30
N GLY A 196 -4.83 17.02 -9.65
CA GLY A 196 -4.89 15.64 -9.19
C GLY A 196 -5.98 15.44 -8.14
N LEU A 197 -6.05 16.34 -7.15
CA LEU A 197 -7.11 16.36 -6.14
C LEU A 197 -8.50 16.48 -6.80
N ALA A 198 -8.68 17.48 -7.66
CA ALA A 198 -9.94 17.71 -8.39
C ALA A 198 -10.34 16.48 -9.21
N ARG A 199 -9.40 15.84 -9.91
CA ARG A 199 -9.64 14.61 -10.67
C ARG A 199 -10.09 13.46 -9.78
N ASN A 200 -9.52 13.31 -8.59
CA ASN A 200 -9.95 12.25 -7.66
C ASN A 200 -11.36 12.49 -7.15
N ILE A 201 -11.68 13.72 -6.75
CA ILE A 201 -13.03 14.11 -6.32
C ILE A 201 -14.02 13.88 -7.45
N ALA A 202 -13.74 14.37 -8.66
CA ALA A 202 -14.62 14.21 -9.83
C ALA A 202 -14.85 12.75 -10.20
N ASN A 203 -13.80 11.91 -10.20
CA ASN A 203 -13.94 10.48 -10.48
C ASN A 203 -14.80 9.75 -9.44
N THR A 204 -14.85 10.22 -8.19
CA THR A 204 -15.71 9.63 -7.16
C THR A 204 -17.13 10.20 -7.19
N THR A 205 -17.29 11.47 -7.55
CA THR A 205 -18.56 12.20 -7.40
C THR A 205 -19.34 12.31 -8.72
N PHE A 206 -18.71 12.77 -9.79
CA PHE A 206 -19.34 13.15 -11.07
C PHE A 206 -19.48 12.00 -12.09
N ASN A 207 -19.13 10.76 -11.72
CA ASN A 207 -19.23 9.62 -12.65
C ASN A 207 -20.66 9.46 -13.22
N LYS A 208 -20.82 9.76 -14.53
CA LYS A 208 -21.87 9.45 -15.54
C LYS A 208 -23.35 9.26 -15.11
N MET A 209 -23.73 9.55 -13.87
CA MET A 209 -25.12 9.77 -13.48
C MET A 209 -25.49 11.23 -13.75
N ALA A 210 -26.78 11.50 -13.95
CA ALA A 210 -27.27 12.86 -14.12
C ALA A 210 -26.98 13.66 -12.83
N VAL A 211 -25.90 14.45 -12.88
CA VAL A 211 -25.57 15.44 -11.86
C VAL A 211 -26.56 16.59 -12.02
N SER A 212 -27.28 16.90 -10.95
CA SER A 212 -28.21 18.03 -10.96
C SER A 212 -27.45 19.33 -10.72
N TYR A 213 -27.60 20.27 -11.65
CA TYR A 213 -27.07 21.63 -11.55
C TYR A 213 -28.16 22.59 -11.04
N PRO A 214 -27.78 23.65 -10.32
CA PRO A 214 -26.41 24.07 -10.01
C PRO A 214 -25.80 23.33 -8.80
N ILE A 215 -24.47 23.14 -8.80
CA ILE A 215 -23.72 22.48 -7.71
C ILE A 215 -23.18 23.56 -6.77
N LEU A 216 -23.46 23.46 -5.47
CA LEU A 216 -22.88 24.30 -4.42
C LEU A 216 -21.62 23.67 -3.83
N MET A 217 -20.48 24.37 -3.86
CA MET A 217 -19.24 23.89 -3.26
C MET A 217 -19.07 24.42 -1.83
N THR A 218 -18.75 23.53 -0.88
CA THR A 218 -18.63 23.88 0.56
C THR A 218 -17.46 23.14 1.22
N GLY A 219 -17.14 23.46 2.48
CA GLY A 219 -16.00 22.92 3.22
C GLY A 219 -14.71 23.73 3.00
N GLY A 220 -13.64 23.43 3.75
CA GLY A 220 -12.40 24.22 3.71
C GLY A 220 -11.75 24.33 2.32
N VAL A 221 -11.85 23.28 1.50
CA VAL A 221 -11.27 23.26 0.14
C VAL A 221 -12.04 24.15 -0.84
N SER A 222 -13.25 24.59 -0.52
CA SER A 222 -13.98 25.59 -1.34
C SER A 222 -13.22 26.91 -1.48
N LYS A 223 -12.32 27.26 -0.53
CA LYS A 223 -11.43 28.43 -0.63
C LYS A 223 -10.27 28.25 -1.61
N ASN A 224 -9.96 27.02 -2.03
CA ASN A 224 -8.87 26.76 -2.96
C ASN A 224 -9.36 26.92 -4.41
N THR A 225 -9.26 28.13 -4.94
CA THR A 225 -9.77 28.48 -6.27
C THR A 225 -9.10 27.72 -7.42
N ALA A 226 -7.86 27.23 -7.26
CA ALA A 226 -7.21 26.35 -8.22
C ALA A 226 -7.91 24.98 -8.32
N VAL A 227 -8.29 24.37 -7.19
CA VAL A 227 -9.06 23.12 -7.15
C VAL A 227 -10.45 23.33 -7.73
N VAL A 228 -11.14 24.42 -7.33
CA VAL A 228 -12.44 24.82 -7.88
C VAL A 228 -12.39 24.89 -9.41
N ARG A 229 -11.42 25.64 -9.96
CA ARG A 229 -11.22 25.80 -11.40
C ARG A 229 -11.09 24.46 -12.14
N HIS A 230 -10.34 23.52 -11.57
CA HIS A 230 -10.20 22.18 -12.17
C HIS A 230 -11.48 21.34 -12.03
N LEU A 231 -12.20 21.44 -10.92
CA LEU A 231 -13.49 20.75 -10.74
C LEU A 231 -14.55 21.27 -11.70
N GLU A 232 -14.70 22.59 -11.84
CA GLU A 232 -15.64 23.20 -12.79
C GLU A 232 -15.31 22.79 -14.23
N LYS A 233 -14.03 22.74 -14.59
CA LYS A 233 -13.56 22.25 -15.90
C LYS A 233 -13.90 20.77 -16.11
N LEU A 234 -13.79 19.94 -15.08
CA LEU A 234 -14.11 18.51 -15.15
C LEU A 234 -15.63 18.26 -15.19
N ALA A 235 -16.42 19.08 -14.49
CA ALA A 235 -17.88 19.00 -14.48
C ALA A 235 -18.50 19.61 -15.75
N GLY A 236 -17.82 20.55 -16.41
CA GLY A 236 -18.33 21.29 -17.56
C GLY A 236 -19.34 22.37 -17.18
N SER A 237 -19.39 22.80 -15.92
CA SER A 237 -20.28 23.84 -15.39
C SER A 237 -19.58 24.62 -14.27
N GLN A 238 -19.94 25.89 -14.14
CA GLN A 238 -19.58 26.68 -12.95
C GLN A 238 -20.36 26.21 -11.73
N PHE A 239 -19.76 26.36 -10.56
CA PHE A 239 -20.38 26.01 -9.27
C PHE A 239 -20.90 27.27 -8.58
N LEU A 240 -21.90 27.09 -7.72
CA LEU A 240 -22.30 28.10 -6.75
C LEU A 240 -21.24 28.15 -5.65
N HIS A 241 -20.94 29.37 -5.24
CA HIS A 241 -20.00 29.68 -4.17
C HIS A 241 -20.72 30.48 -3.09
N ASP A 242 -20.39 30.17 -1.84
CA ASP A 242 -20.84 30.92 -0.68
C ASP A 242 -19.61 31.30 0.15
N ASP A 243 -19.47 32.56 0.52
CA ASP A 243 -18.32 33.05 1.29
C ASP A 243 -18.17 32.31 2.63
N ASN A 244 -19.29 31.79 3.17
CA ASN A 244 -19.34 31.03 4.40
C ASN A 244 -19.24 29.52 4.18
N GLY A 245 -18.90 29.04 2.97
CA GLY A 245 -18.83 27.62 2.60
C GLY A 245 -18.07 26.72 3.59
N HIS A 246 -17.02 27.26 4.19
CA HIS A 246 -16.17 26.62 5.20
C HIS A 246 -16.81 26.49 6.60
N LEU A 247 -17.92 27.17 6.86
CA LEU A 247 -18.66 27.21 8.13
C LEU A 247 -19.96 26.38 8.10
N PHE A 248 -20.27 25.72 7.00
CA PHE A 248 -21.59 25.08 6.78
C PHE A 248 -21.98 24.05 7.86
N GLY A 249 -21.02 23.34 8.45
CA GLY A 249 -21.29 22.42 9.57
C GLY A 249 -21.83 23.17 10.79
N ALA A 250 -21.15 24.24 11.21
CA ALA A 250 -21.56 25.08 12.34
C ALA A 250 -22.88 25.82 12.06
N ILE A 251 -23.02 26.43 10.89
CA ILE A 251 -24.27 27.11 10.45
C ILE A 251 -25.44 26.14 10.47
N GLY A 252 -25.23 24.94 9.92
CA GLY A 252 -26.23 23.88 9.89
C GLY A 252 -26.68 23.42 11.27
N ALA A 253 -25.72 23.21 12.18
CA ALA A 253 -26.00 22.81 13.56
C ALA A 253 -26.82 23.88 14.29
N ALA A 254 -26.41 25.16 14.22
CA ALA A 254 -27.17 26.27 14.78
C ALA A 254 -28.59 26.33 14.20
N ARG A 255 -28.72 26.16 12.88
CA ARG A 255 -30.02 26.22 12.19
C ARG A 255 -30.95 25.08 12.59
N LEU A 256 -30.42 23.87 12.78
CA LEU A 256 -31.18 22.71 13.25
C LEU A 256 -31.68 22.93 14.67
N LEU A 257 -30.85 23.49 15.56
CA LEU A 257 -31.27 23.87 16.91
C LEU A 257 -32.36 24.96 16.89
N LEU A 258 -32.27 25.91 15.96
CA LEU A 258 -33.34 26.89 15.76
C LEU A 258 -34.63 26.26 15.22
N LYS A 259 -34.60 25.09 14.57
CA LYS A 259 -35.83 24.38 14.18
C LYS A 259 -36.37 23.51 15.31
N ASP A 260 -35.48 22.96 16.12
CA ASP A 260 -35.81 22.13 17.26
C ASP A 260 -36.30 23.00 18.43
N LYS A 261 -37.63 23.13 18.53
CA LYS A 261 -38.25 23.89 19.63
C LYS A 261 -37.97 23.22 20.98
N ALA A 262 -37.83 21.90 21.07
CA ALA A 262 -37.64 21.19 22.33
C ALA A 262 -36.21 21.30 22.89
N GLY A 263 -35.20 21.52 22.03
CA GLY A 263 -33.79 21.61 22.42
C GLY A 263 -33.33 22.94 23.04
N ARG A 264 -34.22 23.93 23.20
CA ARG A 264 -33.90 25.28 23.70
C ARG A 264 -34.16 25.41 25.21
N SER A 265 -33.24 24.90 26.01
CA SER A 265 -33.23 25.14 27.46
C SER A 265 -32.26 26.29 27.77
N PRO A 266 -32.63 27.29 28.59
CA PRO A 266 -31.69 28.31 29.04
C PRO A 266 -30.54 27.62 29.79
N MET A 267 -29.32 27.76 29.26
CA MET A 267 -28.14 27.15 29.83
C MET A 267 -27.11 28.25 30.08
N THR A 268 -26.61 28.34 31.32
CA THR A 268 -25.55 29.28 31.66
C THR A 268 -24.21 28.69 31.22
N ILE A 269 -23.70 29.14 30.07
CA ILE A 269 -22.39 28.69 29.56
C ILE A 269 -21.33 29.67 30.03
N THR A 270 -20.47 29.23 30.95
CA THR A 270 -19.31 30.01 31.42
C THR A 270 -18.04 29.73 30.61
N SER A 271 -17.95 28.56 29.98
CA SER A 271 -16.83 28.13 29.16
C SER A 271 -17.28 27.24 28.03
N LEU A 272 -16.78 27.50 26.81
CA LEU A 272 -16.98 26.63 25.66
C LEU A 272 -16.24 25.30 25.81
N GLU A 273 -15.28 25.18 26.72
CA GLU A 273 -14.62 23.89 26.98
C GLU A 273 -15.54 22.85 27.60
N ASN A 274 -16.62 23.28 28.27
CA ASN A 274 -17.57 22.39 28.91
C ASN A 274 -18.36 21.55 27.90
N VAL A 275 -18.39 21.98 26.63
CA VAL A 275 -18.99 21.18 25.55
C VAL A 275 -18.20 19.92 25.28
N LEU A 276 -16.92 19.85 25.68
CA LEU A 276 -16.12 18.65 25.58
C LEU A 276 -16.37 17.78 26.82
N LYS A 277 -16.50 16.47 26.61
CA LYS A 277 -16.59 15.52 27.71
C LYS A 277 -15.36 15.64 28.62
N GLN A 278 -15.56 15.69 29.94
CA GLN A 278 -14.45 15.61 30.88
C GLN A 278 -13.81 14.23 30.75
N GLU A 279 -12.49 14.21 30.52
CA GLU A 279 -11.73 12.98 30.49
C GLU A 279 -11.57 12.47 31.91
N ASN A 280 -12.05 11.25 32.18
CA ASN A 280 -11.58 10.51 33.33
C ASN A 280 -10.12 10.16 33.05
N ASN A 281 -9.21 10.69 33.86
CA ASN A 281 -7.74 10.61 33.79
C ASN A 281 -7.13 9.19 33.84
N SER A 282 -7.84 8.12 33.46
CA SER A 282 -7.23 6.81 33.27
C SER A 282 -6.76 6.67 31.82
N ASN A 283 -5.61 7.29 31.49
CA ASN A 283 -4.92 6.96 30.25
C ASN A 283 -4.69 5.44 30.21
N THR A 284 -5.27 4.76 29.24
CA THR A 284 -5.04 3.33 29.03
C THR A 284 -3.79 3.16 28.17
N TYR A 285 -2.78 2.51 28.72
CA TYR A 285 -1.56 2.15 27.99
C TYR A 285 -1.66 0.73 27.48
N TYR A 286 -1.17 0.53 26.26
CA TYR A 286 -1.08 -0.81 25.66
C TYR A 286 0.36 -1.31 25.71
N TYR A 287 1.33 -0.43 25.47
CA TYR A 287 2.75 -0.75 25.54
C TYR A 287 3.35 -0.17 26.81
N GLY A 288 4.18 -0.98 27.48
CA GLY A 288 5.02 -0.52 28.59
C GLY A 288 6.10 0.48 28.15
N PRO A 289 6.90 1.00 29.10
CA PRO A 289 7.90 2.01 28.81
C PRO A 289 9.00 1.50 27.88
N LEU A 290 9.43 2.35 26.94
CA LEU A 290 10.51 2.06 25.98
C LEU A 290 11.89 2.08 26.65
N ASN A 291 12.29 0.95 27.23
CA ASN A 291 13.64 0.74 27.75
C ASN A 291 14.28 -0.56 27.25
N LEU A 292 15.58 -0.49 26.97
CA LEU A 292 16.37 -1.66 26.61
C LEU A 292 16.71 -2.47 27.86
N LYS A 293 16.38 -3.75 27.84
CA LYS A 293 16.63 -4.72 28.92
C LYS A 293 17.60 -5.82 28.52
N GLN A 294 17.58 -6.24 27.25
CA GLN A 294 18.34 -7.39 26.75
C GLN A 294 19.52 -6.98 25.85
N SER A 295 19.41 -5.86 25.15
CA SER A 295 20.39 -5.42 24.17
C SER A 295 21.40 -4.44 24.76
N ASN A 296 22.66 -4.60 24.36
CA ASN A 296 23.65 -3.56 24.52
C ASN A 296 23.50 -2.53 23.40
N TYR A 297 23.64 -1.25 23.74
CA TYR A 297 23.53 -0.16 22.77
C TYR A 297 24.85 0.62 22.69
N PRO A 298 25.40 0.85 21.49
CA PRO A 298 26.71 1.46 21.36
C PRO A 298 26.70 2.94 21.73
N ASP A 299 27.83 3.43 22.23
CA ASP A 299 28.07 4.87 22.36
C ASP A 299 28.44 5.45 20.98
N PHE A 300 27.69 6.45 20.55
CA PHE A 300 27.91 7.17 19.30
C PHE A 300 28.91 8.34 19.44
N THR A 301 29.51 8.54 20.61
CA THR A 301 30.56 9.54 20.83
C THR A 301 31.80 9.19 20.01
N ASN A 302 32.16 10.06 19.07
CA ASN A 302 33.32 9.90 18.17
C ASN A 302 34.54 10.69 18.69
N GLU A 303 35.72 10.43 18.13
CA GLU A 303 36.93 11.21 18.46
C GLU A 303 36.74 12.68 18.06
N LYS A 304 36.14 12.91 16.89
CA LYS A 304 35.80 14.23 16.39
C LYS A 304 34.59 14.14 15.47
N SER A 305 33.61 15.01 15.67
CA SER A 305 32.43 15.13 14.81
C SER A 305 32.08 16.60 14.56
N TYR A 306 31.79 16.96 13.31
CA TYR A 306 31.33 18.31 12.97
C TYR A 306 30.52 18.34 11.67
N LEU A 307 29.78 19.43 11.47
CA LEU A 307 28.99 19.66 10.25
C LEU A 307 29.74 20.58 9.29
N PHE A 308 30.08 20.07 8.11
CA PHE A 308 30.66 20.85 7.02
C PHE A 308 29.58 21.43 6.11
N THR A 309 29.75 22.69 5.68
CA THR A 309 28.83 23.36 4.74
C THR A 309 29.49 23.41 3.36
N PRO A 310 28.97 22.69 2.35
CA PRO A 310 29.54 22.70 1.02
C PRO A 310 29.38 24.06 0.34
N LEU A 311 30.44 24.54 -0.32
CA LEU A 311 30.48 25.84 -1.00
C LEU A 311 30.61 25.67 -2.52
N ALA A 312 31.48 24.76 -2.97
CA ALA A 312 31.77 24.54 -4.39
C ALA A 312 30.74 23.64 -5.07
N SER A 313 30.22 22.64 -4.37
CA SER A 313 29.20 21.73 -4.90
C SER A 313 27.79 22.34 -4.95
N LEU A 314 27.56 23.49 -4.29
CA LEU A 314 26.26 24.17 -4.16
C LEU A 314 25.15 23.28 -3.57
N HIS A 315 25.52 22.25 -2.80
CA HIS A 315 24.56 21.34 -2.20
C HIS A 315 23.85 22.01 -1.00
N PRO A 316 22.50 22.00 -0.91
CA PRO A 316 21.76 22.76 0.10
C PRO A 316 21.85 22.18 1.51
N ARG A 317 22.48 21.02 1.70
CA ARG A 317 22.52 20.29 2.97
C ARG A 317 23.96 20.12 3.44
N LYS A 318 24.15 20.23 4.76
CA LYS A 318 25.45 20.02 5.40
C LYS A 318 25.89 18.56 5.32
N VAL A 319 27.19 18.32 5.43
CA VAL A 319 27.79 16.98 5.53
C VAL A 319 28.20 16.76 7.00
N GLU A 320 27.66 15.72 7.63
CA GLU A 320 28.14 15.21 8.91
C GLU A 320 29.44 14.44 8.66
N ILE A 321 30.50 14.82 9.36
CA ILE A 321 31.83 14.22 9.28
C ILE A 321 32.18 13.66 10.65
N ASP A 322 32.49 12.36 10.69
CA ASP A 322 32.86 11.64 11.90
C ASP A 322 34.25 11.01 11.76
N PHE A 323 35.13 11.26 12.72
CA PHE A 323 36.41 10.59 12.89
C PHE A 323 36.28 9.50 13.94
N TYR A 324 36.52 8.25 13.55
CA TYR A 324 36.38 7.10 14.44
C TYR A 324 37.68 6.75 15.17
N ARG A 325 38.81 7.31 14.72
CA ARG A 325 40.14 7.08 15.31
C ARG A 325 40.92 8.37 15.39
N LYS A 326 41.92 8.37 16.27
CA LYS A 326 42.91 9.44 16.36
C LYS A 326 43.78 9.48 15.12
N HIS A 327 44.07 10.69 14.66
CA HIS A 327 44.97 10.98 13.56
C HIS A 327 45.96 12.07 13.96
N ASN A 328 47.14 12.07 13.34
CA ASN A 328 48.13 13.13 13.51
C ASN A 328 48.28 13.92 12.20
N PRO A 329 48.50 15.25 12.28
CA PRO A 329 48.89 16.04 11.13
C PRO A 329 50.12 15.45 10.43
N GLY A 330 50.03 15.26 9.11
CA GLY A 330 51.06 14.64 8.28
C GLY A 330 50.85 13.16 7.99
N ASP A 331 49.88 12.50 8.64
CA ASP A 331 49.60 11.08 8.40
C ASP A 331 49.09 10.84 6.97
N THR A 332 49.54 9.74 6.37
CA THR A 332 49.09 9.27 5.05
C THR A 332 48.26 8.01 5.22
N TYR A 333 47.01 8.06 4.77
CA TYR A 333 46.06 6.96 4.89
C TYR A 333 45.69 6.40 3.52
N PRO A 334 46.19 5.21 3.15
CA PRO A 334 45.70 4.50 1.97
C PRO A 334 44.37 3.81 2.31
N VAL A 335 43.27 4.26 1.69
CA VAL A 335 41.91 3.85 2.05
C VAL A 335 41.09 3.40 0.84
N TYR A 336 40.13 2.52 1.08
CA TYR A 336 39.05 2.18 0.15
C TYR A 336 37.82 3.02 0.47
N MET A 337 37.17 3.60 -0.54
CA MET A 337 36.00 4.45 -0.35
C MET A 337 34.73 3.76 -0.83
N GLY A 338 33.87 3.35 0.11
CA GLY A 338 32.52 2.89 -0.21
C GLY A 338 31.53 4.04 -0.12
N ILE A 339 30.63 4.16 -1.11
CA ILE A 339 29.59 5.19 -1.14
C ILE A 339 28.22 4.54 -1.27
N ASP A 340 27.33 4.79 -0.32
CA ASP A 340 25.91 4.42 -0.40
C ASP A 340 25.09 5.63 -0.87
N ILE A 341 24.58 5.56 -2.10
CA ILE A 341 23.72 6.58 -2.70
C ILE A 341 22.25 6.17 -2.57
N GLY A 342 21.69 6.38 -1.38
CA GLY A 342 20.25 6.21 -1.11
C GLY A 342 19.40 7.30 -1.75
N SER A 343 18.07 7.12 -1.70
CA SER A 343 17.09 8.10 -2.19
C SER A 343 16.94 9.30 -1.25
N THR A 344 17.16 9.08 0.04
CA THR A 344 17.02 10.08 1.11
C THR A 344 18.37 10.65 1.54
N SER A 345 19.38 9.79 1.66
CA SER A 345 20.71 10.16 2.13
C SER A 345 21.82 9.44 1.39
N THR A 346 22.93 10.14 1.26
CA THR A 346 24.15 9.68 0.61
C THR A 346 25.27 9.63 1.66
N LYS A 347 25.94 8.49 1.77
CA LYS A 347 26.94 8.24 2.79
C LYS A 347 28.23 7.73 2.18
N ALA A 348 29.35 8.00 2.82
CA ALA A 348 30.63 7.43 2.46
C ALA A 348 31.40 6.95 3.70
N VAL A 349 32.18 5.88 3.53
CA VAL A 349 33.12 5.37 4.53
C VAL A 349 34.50 5.31 3.88
N LEU A 350 35.49 5.86 4.58
CA LEU A 350 36.91 5.66 4.26
C LEU A 350 37.43 4.52 5.13
N LEU A 351 37.63 3.35 4.51
CA LEU A 351 38.07 2.11 5.14
C LEU A 351 39.57 1.92 4.94
N ASP A 352 40.32 1.67 6.00
CA ASP A 352 41.74 1.39 5.85
C ASP A 352 42.03 -0.06 5.41
N LYS A 353 43.30 -0.40 5.21
CA LYS A 353 43.72 -1.76 4.83
C LYS A 353 43.46 -2.82 5.90
N THR A 354 43.24 -2.43 7.16
CA THR A 354 42.94 -3.33 8.27
C THR A 354 41.44 -3.59 8.45
N LYS A 355 40.61 -3.10 7.52
CA LYS A 355 39.14 -3.17 7.57
C LYS A 355 38.50 -2.32 8.68
N GLU A 356 39.22 -1.32 9.17
CA GLU A 356 38.73 -0.41 10.21
C GLU A 356 38.26 0.92 9.59
N PRO A 357 37.03 1.38 9.89
CA PRO A 357 36.56 2.70 9.45
C PRO A 357 37.42 3.83 10.02
N LEU A 358 37.96 4.70 9.16
CA LEU A 358 38.70 5.90 9.57
C LEU A 358 37.78 7.11 9.71
N ILE A 359 37.05 7.42 8.64
CA ILE A 359 36.15 8.57 8.54
C ILE A 359 34.81 8.12 7.97
N GLY A 360 33.72 8.57 8.61
CA GLY A 360 32.36 8.46 8.09
C GLY A 360 31.87 9.81 7.60
N LEU A 361 31.15 9.82 6.47
CA LEU A 361 30.48 11.01 5.95
C LEU A 361 29.01 10.71 5.68
N TYR A 362 28.12 11.62 6.08
CA TYR A 362 26.68 11.49 5.86
C TYR A 362 26.09 12.83 5.40
N THR A 363 25.29 12.81 4.33
CA THR A 363 24.48 13.96 3.91
C THR A 363 23.13 13.52 3.36
N TYR A 364 22.18 14.45 3.29
CA TYR A 364 20.91 14.22 2.62
C TYR A 364 21.10 14.29 1.11
N THR A 365 20.52 13.35 0.37
CA THR A 365 20.56 13.33 -1.10
C THR A 365 19.81 14.53 -1.69
N ALA A 366 18.75 14.99 -1.00
CA ALA A 366 17.96 16.17 -1.37
C ALA A 366 17.50 16.18 -2.85
N GLY A 367 17.17 14.99 -3.38
CA GLY A 367 16.78 14.83 -4.78
C GLY A 367 17.91 15.00 -5.80
N ASN A 368 19.15 15.36 -5.39
CA ASN A 368 20.27 15.54 -6.31
C ASN A 368 21.47 14.65 -5.91
N PRO A 369 21.50 13.38 -6.34
CA PRO A 369 22.54 12.43 -5.93
C PRO A 369 23.95 12.80 -6.41
N ILE A 370 24.08 13.50 -7.54
CA ILE A 370 25.39 13.99 -8.00
C ILE A 370 25.90 15.09 -7.08
N SER A 371 25.07 16.11 -6.81
CA SER A 371 25.43 17.19 -5.89
C SER A 371 25.79 16.66 -4.51
N ALA A 372 25.03 15.68 -4.00
CA ALA A 372 25.32 15.03 -2.73
C ALA A 372 26.70 14.34 -2.74
N VAL A 373 27.02 13.53 -3.75
CA VAL A 373 28.36 12.90 -3.83
C VAL A 373 29.48 13.93 -4.02
N LYS A 374 29.27 14.97 -4.83
CA LYS A 374 30.21 16.09 -4.96
C LYS A 374 30.47 16.76 -3.60
N SER A 375 29.44 16.93 -2.77
CA SER A 375 29.61 17.49 -1.43
C SER A 375 30.43 16.59 -0.50
N LEU A 376 30.34 15.26 -0.64
CA LEU A 376 31.20 14.33 0.10
C LEU A 376 32.66 14.46 -0.35
N PHE A 377 32.93 14.61 -1.65
CA PHE A 377 34.29 14.81 -2.14
C PHE A 377 34.88 16.15 -1.72
N GLU A 378 34.06 17.20 -1.69
CA GLU A 378 34.43 18.51 -1.16
C GLU A 378 34.78 18.43 0.34
N ALA A 379 33.99 17.68 1.12
CA ALA A 379 34.28 17.41 2.52
C ALA A 379 35.61 16.66 2.73
N ILE A 380 35.94 15.67 1.89
CA ILE A 380 37.22 14.96 1.96
C ILE A 380 38.40 15.88 1.60
N ASP A 381 38.25 16.74 0.58
CA ASP A 381 39.26 17.75 0.24
C ASP A 381 39.48 18.76 1.38
N HIS A 382 38.39 19.17 2.04
CA HIS A 382 38.45 20.01 3.23
C HIS A 382 39.22 19.34 4.37
N ILE A 383 38.92 18.06 4.67
CA ILE A 383 39.62 17.28 5.70
C ILE A 383 41.13 17.22 5.42
N ASN A 384 41.54 16.93 4.19
CA ASN A 384 42.96 16.89 3.82
C ASN A 384 43.66 18.23 4.12
N GLN A 385 42.98 19.36 3.93
CA GLN A 385 43.53 20.70 4.16
C GLN A 385 43.54 21.09 5.63
N THR A 386 42.42 20.89 6.36
CA THR A 386 42.27 21.35 7.74
C THR A 386 42.97 20.45 8.74
N GLU A 387 42.88 19.14 8.56
CA GLU A 387 43.53 18.15 9.43
C GLU A 387 44.98 17.86 9.02
N ARG A 388 45.41 18.42 7.88
CA ARG A 388 46.73 18.18 7.26
C ARG A 388 47.00 16.69 7.02
N LEU A 389 46.00 15.98 6.51
CA LEU A 389 46.07 14.56 6.19
C LEU A 389 46.33 14.33 4.71
N THR A 390 46.95 13.20 4.38
CA THR A 390 47.06 12.72 2.99
C THR A 390 46.20 11.46 2.82
N ILE A 391 44.93 11.65 2.44
CA ILE A 391 44.01 10.54 2.15
C ILE A 391 44.24 10.07 0.70
N SER A 392 44.76 8.85 0.54
CA SER A 392 45.00 8.21 -0.75
C SER A 392 43.93 7.16 -1.03
N ILE A 393 43.04 7.44 -1.98
CA ILE A 393 41.95 6.53 -2.37
C ILE A 393 42.51 5.41 -3.26
N LEU A 394 42.57 4.19 -2.74
CA LEU A 394 43.02 2.99 -3.47
C LEU A 394 41.98 2.49 -4.48
N GLY A 395 40.70 2.73 -4.20
CA GLY A 395 39.58 2.45 -5.08
C GLY A 395 38.27 2.98 -4.51
N THR A 396 37.23 3.03 -5.34
CA THR A 396 35.88 3.37 -4.89
C THR A 396 34.80 2.42 -5.38
N GLY A 397 33.82 2.15 -4.54
CA GLY A 397 32.65 1.36 -4.86
C GLY A 397 31.37 2.13 -4.54
N THR A 398 30.28 1.80 -5.24
CA THR A 398 28.98 2.42 -5.02
C THR A 398 27.86 1.41 -4.78
N THR A 399 26.93 1.76 -3.90
CA THR A 399 25.72 1.00 -3.58
C THR A 399 24.50 1.92 -3.42
N GLY A 400 23.34 1.34 -3.11
CA GLY A 400 22.08 2.06 -2.96
C GLY A 400 21.35 2.29 -4.30
N SER A 401 20.27 3.08 -4.25
CA SER A 401 19.40 3.35 -5.41
C SER A 401 20.08 4.12 -6.54
N GLY A 402 21.02 5.03 -6.22
CA GLY A 402 21.73 5.87 -7.19
C GLY A 402 23.04 5.27 -7.72
N ARG A 403 23.40 4.06 -7.28
CA ARG A 403 24.71 3.42 -7.53
C ARG A 403 25.13 3.38 -9.00
N ASN A 404 24.20 3.00 -9.89
CA ASN A 404 24.52 2.77 -11.29
C ASN A 404 24.82 4.09 -12.01
N PHE A 405 24.04 5.13 -11.70
CA PHE A 405 24.19 6.44 -12.33
C PHE A 405 25.43 7.15 -11.82
N VAL A 406 25.54 7.29 -10.50
CA VAL A 406 26.65 8.00 -9.87
C VAL A 406 27.95 7.22 -9.99
N GLY A 407 27.90 5.88 -9.87
CA GLY A 407 29.07 5.01 -10.02
C GLY A 407 29.75 5.19 -11.37
N LYS A 408 28.99 5.22 -12.47
CA LYS A 408 29.54 5.51 -13.80
C LYS A 408 30.12 6.92 -13.93
N ILE A 409 29.54 7.91 -13.24
CA ILE A 409 30.00 9.30 -13.25
C ILE A 409 31.31 9.47 -12.49
N ILE A 410 31.51 8.78 -11.37
CA ILE A 410 32.74 8.90 -10.58
C ILE A 410 33.84 7.94 -11.04
N GLY A 411 33.52 7.00 -11.93
CA GLY A 411 34.42 5.92 -12.33
C GLY A 411 34.58 4.88 -11.22
N ALA A 412 33.47 4.49 -10.58
CA ALA A 412 33.48 3.49 -9.53
C ALA A 412 33.98 2.13 -10.05
N ASP A 413 34.87 1.51 -9.27
CA ASP A 413 35.48 0.23 -9.57
C ASP A 413 34.48 -0.93 -9.42
N LEU A 414 33.57 -0.80 -8.45
CA LEU A 414 32.48 -1.74 -8.21
C LEU A 414 31.15 -1.01 -8.02
N ILE A 415 30.10 -1.60 -8.57
CA ILE A 415 28.72 -1.15 -8.40
C ILE A 415 27.93 -2.34 -7.87
N LEU A 416 27.55 -2.29 -6.60
CA LEU A 416 27.04 -3.42 -5.83
C LEU A 416 25.62 -3.13 -5.33
N ASP A 417 24.75 -4.13 -5.21
CA ASP A 417 23.45 -3.91 -4.56
C ASP A 417 23.60 -3.72 -3.04
N GLU A 418 22.64 -2.97 -2.50
CA GLU A 418 22.60 -2.56 -1.10
C GLU A 418 22.49 -3.74 -0.14
N ILE A 419 21.63 -4.71 -0.44
CA ILE A 419 21.37 -5.87 0.42
C ILE A 419 22.65 -6.66 0.66
N THR A 420 23.44 -6.91 -0.40
CA THR A 420 24.71 -7.61 -0.30
C THR A 420 25.73 -6.83 0.51
N THR A 421 25.82 -5.51 0.29
CA THR A 421 26.75 -4.67 1.04
C THR A 421 26.37 -4.61 2.53
N HIS A 422 25.10 -4.44 2.86
CA HIS A 422 24.59 -4.49 4.23
C HIS A 422 24.86 -5.84 4.92
N ALA A 423 24.67 -6.95 4.20
CA ALA A 423 24.97 -8.29 4.70
C ALA A 423 26.46 -8.49 4.96
N ARG A 424 27.33 -8.04 4.06
CA ARG A 424 28.79 -8.10 4.26
C ARG A 424 29.22 -7.27 5.46
N ALA A 425 28.67 -6.07 5.62
CA ALA A 425 28.95 -5.22 6.78
C ALA A 425 28.47 -5.86 8.08
N ALA A 426 27.26 -6.44 8.10
CA ALA A 426 26.74 -7.15 9.27
C ALA A 426 27.66 -8.28 9.70
N TYR A 427 28.14 -9.08 8.73
CA TYR A 427 29.05 -10.20 8.97
C TYR A 427 30.42 -9.74 9.52
N GLU A 428 30.98 -8.64 9.01
CA GLU A 428 32.24 -8.08 9.54
C GLU A 428 32.07 -7.61 10.99
N LEU A 429 30.96 -6.94 11.27
CA LEU A 429 30.69 -6.33 12.58
C LEU A 429 30.31 -7.37 13.64
N ASN A 430 29.60 -8.43 13.23
CA ASN A 430 29.25 -9.55 14.07
C ASN A 430 29.05 -10.81 13.19
N PRO A 431 30.03 -11.74 13.15
CA PRO A 431 29.97 -12.95 12.32
C PRO A 431 28.78 -13.87 12.61
N GLU A 432 28.22 -13.80 13.82
CA GLU A 432 27.07 -14.60 14.24
C GLU A 432 25.74 -14.06 13.71
N THR A 433 25.72 -12.89 13.07
CA THR A 433 24.49 -12.28 12.54
C THR A 433 23.81 -13.20 11.54
N ASP A 434 22.55 -13.54 11.82
CA ASP A 434 21.70 -14.34 10.93
C ASP A 434 20.52 -13.52 10.36
N THR A 435 20.22 -12.37 10.96
CA THR A 435 19.06 -11.53 10.62
C THR A 435 19.45 -10.06 10.62
N ILE A 436 19.06 -9.33 9.58
CA ILE A 436 19.20 -7.89 9.48
C ILE A 436 17.82 -7.25 9.44
N ILE A 437 17.62 -6.30 10.36
CA ILE A 437 16.53 -5.34 10.33
C ILE A 437 17.11 -4.03 9.81
N GLU A 438 16.66 -3.57 8.66
CA GLU A 438 17.09 -2.30 8.09
C GLU A 438 15.88 -1.39 7.89
N ILE A 439 15.88 -0.23 8.54
CA ILE A 439 14.84 0.79 8.34
C ILE A 439 15.51 2.03 7.77
N GLY A 440 15.28 2.24 6.47
CA GLY A 440 15.75 3.41 5.74
C GLY A 440 14.77 4.58 5.83
N GLY A 441 15.06 5.64 5.07
CA GLY A 441 14.21 6.82 5.00
C GLY A 441 12.88 6.56 4.26
N GLN A 442 12.92 5.82 3.16
CA GLN A 442 11.76 5.57 2.28
C GLN A 442 11.38 4.09 2.14
N ASP A 443 12.30 3.20 2.45
CA ASP A 443 12.13 1.76 2.37
C ASP A 443 12.68 1.10 3.64
N SER A 444 12.17 -0.09 3.90
CA SER A 444 12.59 -0.93 5.02
C SER A 444 12.80 -2.33 4.48
N LYS A 445 13.91 -2.97 4.88
CA LYS A 445 14.38 -4.23 4.34
C LYS A 445 14.63 -5.23 5.47
N PHE A 446 14.11 -6.43 5.29
CA PHE A 446 14.35 -7.58 6.15
C PHE A 446 15.22 -8.57 5.39
N THR A 447 16.36 -8.94 5.96
CA THR A 447 17.30 -9.85 5.30
C THR A 447 17.71 -10.96 6.27
N MET A 448 17.65 -12.20 5.79
CA MET A 448 18.27 -13.35 6.46
C MET A 448 19.55 -13.73 5.74
N MET A 449 20.50 -14.20 6.53
CA MET A 449 21.80 -14.58 6.05
C MET A 449 22.34 -15.81 6.78
N ASP A 450 23.24 -16.49 6.10
CA ASP A 450 23.98 -17.65 6.61
C ASP A 450 25.46 -17.46 6.28
N HIS A 451 26.31 -17.33 7.31
CA HIS A 451 27.76 -17.09 7.18
C HIS A 451 28.11 -15.99 6.17
N GLY A 452 27.50 -14.80 6.30
CA GLY A 452 27.75 -13.67 5.42
C GLY A 452 27.00 -13.69 4.08
N ARG A 453 26.32 -14.79 3.73
CA ARG A 453 25.57 -14.91 2.48
C ARG A 453 24.08 -14.72 2.68
N VAL A 454 23.48 -13.85 1.86
CA VAL A 454 22.04 -13.59 1.87
C VAL A 454 21.27 -14.82 1.42
N THR A 455 20.42 -15.36 2.29
CA THR A 455 19.55 -16.52 2.01
C THR A 455 18.14 -16.10 1.65
N PHE A 456 17.65 -15.02 2.24
CA PHE A 456 16.32 -14.45 1.99
C PHE A 456 16.35 -12.94 2.19
N SER A 457 15.65 -12.19 1.36
CA SER A 457 15.48 -10.75 1.57
C SER A 457 14.10 -10.29 1.08
N GLN A 458 13.49 -9.40 1.85
CA GLN A 458 12.18 -8.83 1.60
C GLN A 458 12.19 -7.33 1.92
N MET A 459 11.49 -6.54 1.11
CA MET A 459 11.35 -5.10 1.30
C MET A 459 9.87 -4.72 1.37
N ASN A 460 9.54 -3.64 2.08
CA ASN A 460 8.18 -3.12 2.17
C ASN A 460 7.55 -2.81 0.79
N THR A 461 6.24 -3.02 0.69
CA THR A 461 5.45 -2.68 -0.50
C THR A 461 5.11 -1.18 -0.50
N VAL A 462 5.94 -0.34 -1.14
CA VAL A 462 5.72 1.09 -1.46
C VAL A 462 5.16 1.98 -0.32
N CYS A 463 5.20 1.51 0.92
CA CYS A 463 4.50 2.10 2.05
C CYS A 463 5.48 2.84 2.97
N ALA A 464 5.32 4.15 3.11
CA ALA A 464 6.15 4.99 3.99
C ALA A 464 5.88 4.76 5.49
N ALA A 465 4.79 4.08 5.86
CA ALA A 465 4.33 3.95 7.25
C ALA A 465 5.31 3.22 8.17
N GLY A 466 6.13 2.31 7.64
CA GLY A 466 7.14 1.56 8.39
C GLY A 466 8.57 2.07 8.19
N THR A 467 8.74 3.35 7.83
CA THR A 467 10.04 3.93 7.41
C THR A 467 10.45 5.11 8.28
N GLY A 468 11.73 5.45 8.27
CA GLY A 468 12.27 6.59 9.03
C GLY A 468 11.65 7.93 8.65
N SER A 469 11.20 8.11 7.41
CA SER A 469 10.54 9.37 7.04
C SER A 469 9.20 9.58 7.72
N PHE A 470 8.49 8.53 8.11
CA PHE A 470 7.27 8.70 8.91
C PHE A 470 7.60 9.19 10.32
N ILE A 471 8.66 8.64 10.94
CA ILE A 471 9.15 9.11 12.26
C ILE A 471 9.52 10.59 12.18
N GLU A 472 10.26 11.00 11.16
CA GLU A 472 10.66 12.39 10.94
C GLU A 472 9.47 13.32 10.68
N GLU A 473 8.50 12.91 9.85
CA GLU A 473 7.29 13.67 9.59
C GLU A 473 6.46 13.87 10.87
N GLN A 474 6.32 12.84 11.72
CA GLN A 474 5.60 12.96 13.00
C GLN A 474 6.37 13.83 14.01
N ALA A 475 7.70 13.69 14.07
CA ALA A 475 8.54 14.52 14.94
C ALA A 475 8.36 16.01 14.63
N MET A 476 8.44 16.39 13.35
CA MET A 476 8.23 17.77 12.91
C MET A 476 6.83 18.28 13.24
N LYS A 477 5.77 17.50 12.97
CA LYS A 477 4.39 17.88 13.28
C LYS A 477 4.14 18.09 14.77
N LEU A 478 4.81 17.30 15.61
CA LEU A 478 4.72 17.36 17.07
C LEU A 478 5.72 18.37 17.68
N ASN A 479 6.42 19.15 16.85
CA ASN A 479 7.46 20.10 17.26
C ASN A 479 8.60 19.47 18.09
N CYS A 480 8.96 18.22 17.78
CA CYS A 480 10.08 17.51 18.40
C CYS A 480 11.28 17.49 17.44
N PRO A 481 12.41 18.16 17.77
CA PRO A 481 13.64 18.02 17.00
C PRO A 481 14.11 16.57 16.98
N LEU A 482 14.52 16.05 15.82
CA LEU A 482 14.93 14.64 15.67
C LEU A 482 16.00 14.18 16.67
N LYS A 483 16.94 15.07 17.00
CA LYS A 483 18.01 14.81 17.99
C LYS A 483 17.49 14.58 19.41
N ASP A 484 16.31 15.12 19.72
CA ASP A 484 15.68 15.06 21.05
C ASP A 484 14.59 13.98 21.10
N TYR A 485 14.28 13.33 19.97
CA TYR A 485 13.20 12.33 19.86
C TYR A 485 13.40 11.19 20.85
N ASP A 486 14.59 10.58 20.86
CA ASP A 486 14.90 9.45 21.73
C ASP A 486 14.73 9.84 23.20
N LEU A 487 15.23 11.01 23.61
CA LEU A 487 15.11 11.51 24.98
C LEU A 487 13.65 11.72 25.41
N GLN A 488 12.77 12.12 24.49
CA GLN A 488 11.35 12.34 24.80
C GLN A 488 10.52 11.05 24.80
N ALA A 489 10.92 10.04 24.04
CA ALA A 489 10.20 8.76 23.93
C ALA A 489 10.73 7.69 24.91
N ALA A 490 11.96 7.82 25.38
CA ALA A 490 12.60 6.88 26.30
C ALA A 490 11.84 6.77 27.62
N ASP A 491 11.68 5.54 28.12
CA ASP A 491 10.99 5.24 29.37
C ASP A 491 9.50 5.66 29.41
N VAL A 492 8.88 5.96 28.25
CA VAL A 492 7.47 6.39 28.16
C VAL A 492 6.57 5.23 27.73
N SER A 493 5.48 5.01 28.48
CA SER A 493 4.42 4.07 28.10
C SER A 493 3.50 4.68 27.05
N SER A 494 2.90 3.86 26.19
CA SER A 494 2.13 4.41 25.06
C SER A 494 0.80 3.68 24.79
N PRO A 495 -0.21 4.40 24.28
CA PRO A 495 -1.44 3.80 23.76
C PRO A 495 -1.22 3.04 22.45
N ILE A 496 -2.27 2.38 21.98
CA ILE A 496 -2.29 1.73 20.66
C ILE A 496 -2.82 2.69 19.57
N ALA A 497 -2.13 2.72 18.44
CA ALA A 497 -2.56 3.36 17.20
C ALA A 497 -2.54 2.38 16.03
N SER A 498 -3.19 2.75 14.92
CA SER A 498 -3.13 1.98 13.69
C SER A 498 -1.69 1.82 13.19
N ASP A 499 -1.38 0.67 12.61
CA ASP A 499 -0.08 0.33 12.01
C ASP A 499 -0.20 0.11 10.48
N ARG A 500 -1.29 0.57 9.86
CA ARG A 500 -1.64 0.21 8.48
C ARG A 500 -0.95 1.08 7.43
N CYS A 501 -1.18 2.39 7.53
CA CYS A 501 -0.59 3.38 6.64
C CYS A 501 -0.48 4.71 7.40
N THR A 502 0.37 5.61 6.90
CA THR A 502 0.64 6.92 7.52
C THR A 502 -0.63 7.72 7.77
N VAL A 503 -1.62 7.65 6.87
CA VAL A 503 -2.90 8.37 6.99
C VAL A 503 -3.73 7.86 8.18
N PHE A 504 -3.82 6.55 8.36
CA PHE A 504 -4.57 5.97 9.49
C PHE A 504 -3.83 6.16 10.81
N MET A 505 -2.49 6.04 10.80
CA MET A 505 -1.65 6.35 11.94
C MET A 505 -1.87 7.80 12.40
N GLU A 506 -1.80 8.76 11.46
CA GLU A 506 -1.95 10.19 11.76
C GLU A 506 -3.34 10.52 12.31
N ARG A 507 -4.40 9.94 11.75
CA ARG A 507 -5.77 10.10 12.28
C ARG A 507 -5.86 9.59 13.72
N ASP A 508 -5.30 8.41 13.98
CA ASP A 508 -5.30 7.84 15.33
C ASP A 508 -4.45 8.67 16.30
N ILE A 509 -3.34 9.25 15.86
CA ILE A 509 -2.50 10.19 16.65
C ILE A 509 -3.30 11.44 17.01
N ASN A 510 -3.98 12.07 16.04
CA ASN A 510 -4.82 13.24 16.29
C ASN A 510 -5.95 12.91 17.28
N GLN A 511 -6.53 11.72 17.17
CA GLN A 511 -7.52 11.25 18.13
C GLN A 511 -6.92 11.06 19.53
N LEU A 512 -5.72 10.50 19.65
CA LEU A 512 -5.06 10.31 20.95
C LEU A 512 -4.69 11.66 21.58
N LEU A 513 -4.18 12.62 20.82
CA LEU A 513 -3.95 13.99 21.28
C LEU A 513 -5.25 14.65 21.77
N SER A 514 -6.35 14.46 21.04
CA SER A 514 -7.67 14.97 21.45
C SER A 514 -8.21 14.33 22.73
N LYS A 515 -7.69 13.15 23.09
CA LYS A 515 -7.99 12.39 24.31
C LYS A 515 -7.05 12.71 25.49
N GLY A 516 -6.20 13.72 25.36
CA GLY A 516 -5.31 14.19 26.43
C GLY A 516 -3.96 13.47 26.55
N TYR A 517 -3.62 12.56 25.63
CA TYR A 517 -2.27 11.97 25.61
C TYR A 517 -1.21 13.03 25.28
N SER A 518 -0.11 13.03 26.03
CA SER A 518 1.03 13.92 25.87
C SER A 518 1.83 13.62 24.60
N VAL A 519 2.58 14.62 24.11
CA VAL A 519 3.45 14.47 22.94
C VAL A 519 4.43 13.31 23.11
N ASN A 520 5.01 13.14 24.30
CA ASN A 520 5.96 12.05 24.60
C ASN A 520 5.31 10.66 24.41
N GLU A 521 4.08 10.48 24.90
CA GLU A 521 3.32 9.24 24.74
C GLU A 521 2.98 8.98 23.26
N ILE A 522 2.71 10.03 22.49
CA ILE A 522 2.51 9.93 21.04
C ILE A 522 3.80 9.56 20.32
N LEU A 523 4.94 10.16 20.66
CA LEU A 523 6.24 9.83 20.06
C LEU A 523 6.58 8.35 20.28
N ALA A 524 6.34 7.81 21.48
CA ALA A 524 6.47 6.38 21.76
C ALA A 524 5.46 5.53 20.95
N THR A 525 4.20 5.98 20.83
CA THR A 525 3.16 5.32 20.02
C THR A 525 3.59 5.21 18.55
N VAL A 526 4.22 6.25 17.99
CA VAL A 526 4.74 6.26 16.62
C VAL A 526 5.82 5.19 16.43
N LEU A 527 6.75 5.05 17.38
CA LEU A 527 7.80 4.02 17.31
C LEU A 527 7.22 2.60 17.33
N HIS A 528 6.26 2.32 18.22
CA HIS A 528 5.55 1.02 18.20
C HIS A 528 4.78 0.78 16.90
N SER A 529 4.11 1.81 16.37
CA SER A 529 3.34 1.69 15.12
C SER A 529 4.26 1.39 13.93
N VAL A 530 5.46 1.98 13.89
CA VAL A 530 6.49 1.67 12.88
C VAL A 530 7.02 0.25 13.05
N THR A 531 7.30 -0.19 14.28
CA THR A 531 7.74 -1.57 14.58
C THR A 531 6.69 -2.60 14.17
N GLU A 532 5.43 -2.41 14.53
CA GLU A 532 4.33 -3.31 14.15
C GLU A 532 4.13 -3.35 12.64
N ASN A 533 4.18 -2.19 11.97
CA ASN A 533 4.11 -2.13 10.51
C ASN A 533 5.24 -2.93 9.86
N TYR A 534 6.48 -2.74 10.33
CA TYR A 534 7.65 -3.45 9.84
C TYR A 534 7.49 -4.97 9.98
N LEU A 535 7.10 -5.45 11.17
CA LEU A 535 6.97 -6.88 11.44
C LEU A 535 5.85 -7.56 10.65
N LYS A 536 4.77 -6.83 10.35
CA LYS A 536 3.64 -7.37 9.57
C LYS A 536 3.82 -7.26 8.06
N ARG A 537 4.51 -6.24 7.56
CA ARG A 537 4.58 -5.91 6.13
C ARG A 537 5.93 -6.21 5.48
N VAL A 538 7.00 -6.29 6.27
CA VAL A 538 8.37 -6.42 5.76
C VAL A 538 8.99 -7.72 6.22
N ALA A 539 8.99 -7.97 7.54
CA ALA A 539 9.57 -9.17 8.09
C ALA A 539 8.62 -10.36 7.98
N SER A 540 9.20 -11.55 8.00
CA SER A 540 8.49 -12.79 8.34
C SER A 540 8.85 -13.12 9.78
N GLU A 541 7.95 -12.84 10.74
CA GLU A 541 8.22 -13.04 12.18
C GLU A 541 8.72 -14.46 12.49
N ALA A 542 8.15 -15.46 11.81
CA ALA A 542 8.55 -16.87 11.96
C ALA A 542 9.98 -17.17 11.47
N SER A 543 10.56 -16.28 10.68
CA SER A 543 11.89 -16.43 10.08
C SER A 543 12.95 -15.57 10.76
N ILE A 544 12.59 -14.72 11.74
CA ILE A 544 13.56 -13.95 12.52
C ILE A 544 14.46 -14.93 13.27
N GLY A 545 15.76 -14.87 13.00
CA GLY A 545 16.79 -15.69 13.63
C GLY A 545 17.15 -15.23 15.04
N LYS A 546 18.23 -15.79 15.58
CA LYS A 546 18.66 -15.55 16.96
C LYS A 546 19.49 -14.26 17.08
N ASN A 547 20.33 -13.98 16.08
CA ASN A 547 21.32 -12.91 16.13
C ASN A 547 20.92 -11.79 15.18
N ILE A 548 20.19 -10.82 15.74
CA ILE A 548 19.57 -9.72 14.98
C ILE A 548 20.52 -8.52 14.96
N CYS A 549 20.83 -8.02 13.76
CA CYS A 549 21.57 -6.78 13.54
C CYS A 549 20.62 -5.69 13.02
N PHE A 550 20.48 -4.57 13.74
CA PHE A 550 19.67 -3.44 13.31
C PHE A 550 20.56 -2.37 12.65
N GLN A 551 20.30 -2.11 11.38
CA GLN A 551 21.03 -1.17 10.52
C GLN A 551 20.13 -0.02 10.02
N GLY A 552 20.77 1.01 9.45
CA GLY A 552 20.12 2.23 8.97
C GLY A 552 20.21 3.38 9.98
N ALA A 553 19.94 4.61 9.53
CA ALA A 553 20.05 5.80 10.37
C ALA A 553 19.06 5.80 11.55
N THR A 554 17.90 5.15 11.40
CA THR A 554 16.90 5.03 12.46
C THR A 554 17.37 4.12 13.60
N ALA A 555 18.34 3.24 13.37
CA ALA A 555 18.94 2.43 14.43
C ALA A 555 19.73 3.26 15.45
N ARG A 556 19.99 4.56 15.16
CA ARG A 556 20.52 5.55 16.13
C ARG A 556 19.47 6.00 17.16
N ASN A 557 18.19 5.69 16.96
CA ASN A 557 17.13 5.95 17.94
C ASN A 557 17.01 4.75 18.89
N LYS A 558 17.52 4.89 20.11
CA LYS A 558 17.55 3.82 21.12
C LYS A 558 16.16 3.33 21.50
N SER A 559 15.19 4.25 21.57
CA SER A 559 13.78 3.96 21.88
C SER A 559 13.12 3.12 20.77
N LEU A 560 13.51 3.31 19.50
CA LEU A 560 13.04 2.45 18.41
C LEU A 560 13.60 1.03 18.55
N VAL A 561 14.88 0.91 18.92
CA VAL A 561 15.49 -0.40 19.18
C VAL A 561 14.80 -1.08 20.37
N ALA A 562 14.44 -0.32 21.41
CA ALA A 562 13.67 -0.82 22.55
C ALA A 562 12.27 -1.32 22.13
N ALA A 563 11.59 -0.61 21.21
CA ALA A 563 10.30 -1.05 20.69
C ALA A 563 10.42 -2.42 19.96
N PHE A 564 11.46 -2.61 19.16
CA PHE A 564 11.74 -3.90 18.51
C PHE A 564 12.14 -4.98 19.51
N GLU A 565 13.01 -4.69 20.49
CA GLU A 565 13.41 -5.65 21.53
C GLU A 565 12.19 -6.12 22.33
N GLN A 566 11.34 -5.20 22.78
CA GLN A 566 10.12 -5.50 23.53
C GLN A 566 9.17 -6.39 22.72
N ARG A 567 9.06 -6.16 21.41
CA ARG A 567 8.13 -6.89 20.54
C ARG A 567 8.65 -8.25 20.07
N ILE A 568 9.94 -8.36 19.79
CA ILE A 568 10.59 -9.62 19.35
C ILE A 568 10.98 -10.49 20.55
N ASN A 569 11.19 -9.86 21.72
CA ASN A 569 11.67 -10.48 22.95
C ASN A 569 13.02 -11.19 22.75
N ARG A 570 13.96 -10.52 22.08
CA ARG A 570 15.34 -11.00 21.83
C ARG A 570 16.32 -9.82 21.83
N PRO A 571 17.61 -10.05 22.14
CA PRO A 571 18.64 -9.02 22.00
C PRO A 571 18.80 -8.58 20.54
N ILE A 572 19.06 -7.29 20.36
CA ILE A 572 19.29 -6.64 19.06
C ILE A 572 20.67 -6.00 19.09
N PHE A 573 21.55 -6.46 18.20
CA PHE A 573 22.86 -5.86 17.99
C PHE A 573 22.72 -4.59 17.15
N VAL A 574 23.25 -3.48 17.65
CA VAL A 574 23.38 -2.22 16.92
C VAL A 574 24.86 -1.86 16.88
N SER A 575 25.38 -1.65 15.67
CA SER A 575 26.75 -1.15 15.49
C SER A 575 26.79 0.37 15.56
N LYS A 576 27.90 0.92 16.06
CA LYS A 576 28.20 2.36 15.97
C LYS A 576 28.18 2.89 14.53
N TYR A 577 28.46 2.02 13.56
CA TYR A 577 28.43 2.32 12.12
C TYR A 577 27.09 1.98 11.45
N CYS A 578 26.01 1.74 12.20
CA CYS A 578 24.71 1.30 11.67
C CYS A 578 24.16 2.15 10.51
N HIS A 579 24.35 3.47 10.57
CA HIS A 579 23.91 4.43 9.55
C HIS A 579 24.80 4.47 8.29
N LEU A 580 25.97 3.81 8.34
CA LEU A 580 26.96 3.71 7.26
C LEU A 580 27.13 2.27 6.74
N ALA A 581 26.30 1.33 7.19
CA ALA A 581 26.49 -0.10 6.91
C ALA A 581 26.61 -0.44 5.41
N GLY A 582 25.79 0.15 4.54
CA GLY A 582 25.90 -0.05 3.09
C GLY A 582 27.22 0.46 2.51
N ALA A 583 27.67 1.64 2.92
CA ALA A 583 28.96 2.21 2.50
C ALA A 583 30.13 1.37 3.02
N LEU A 584 30.08 0.94 4.28
CA LEU A 584 31.08 0.04 4.89
C LEU A 584 31.17 -1.29 4.13
N GLY A 585 30.04 -1.94 3.89
CA GLY A 585 29.99 -3.19 3.14
C GLY A 585 30.52 -3.08 1.72
N THR A 586 30.26 -1.93 1.08
CA THR A 586 30.82 -1.61 -0.24
C THR A 586 32.34 -1.51 -0.20
N ALA A 587 32.89 -0.82 0.80
CA ALA A 587 34.34 -0.69 0.96
C ALA A 587 35.02 -2.04 1.26
N LEU A 588 34.38 -2.90 2.07
CA LEU A 588 34.86 -4.24 2.38
C LEU A 588 34.92 -5.14 1.14
N LEU A 589 33.84 -5.21 0.36
CA LEU A 589 33.81 -6.02 -0.87
C LEU A 589 34.79 -5.47 -1.92
N LEU A 590 34.92 -4.14 -2.00
CA LEU A 590 35.89 -3.50 -2.87
C LEU A 590 37.32 -3.91 -2.53
N GLN A 591 37.68 -3.91 -1.25
CA GLN A 591 39.00 -4.36 -0.80
C GLN A 591 39.26 -5.83 -1.16
N GLU A 592 38.24 -6.68 -1.17
CA GLU A 592 38.34 -8.11 -1.48
C GLU A 592 38.47 -8.38 -2.99
N GLU A 593 37.78 -7.61 -3.83
CA GLU A 593 37.67 -7.86 -5.28
C GLU A 593 38.62 -7.02 -6.14
N LEU A 594 39.11 -5.87 -5.65
CA LEU A 594 39.91 -4.96 -6.46
C LEU A 594 41.33 -5.51 -6.70
N GLN A 595 41.58 -6.05 -7.90
CA GLN A 595 42.88 -6.59 -8.31
C GLN A 595 43.68 -5.66 -9.25
N LYS A 596 43.10 -4.53 -9.67
CA LYS A 596 43.67 -3.61 -10.68
C LYS A 596 43.75 -2.18 -10.16
N THR A 597 44.47 -1.32 -10.88
CA THR A 597 44.47 0.14 -10.66
C THR A 597 43.06 0.69 -10.80
N SER A 598 42.66 1.56 -9.87
CA SER A 598 41.30 2.12 -9.82
C SER A 598 40.97 3.01 -11.02
N ASN A 599 39.72 2.95 -11.47
CA ASN A 599 39.12 3.83 -12.48
C ASN A 599 38.58 5.13 -11.89
N PHE A 600 38.76 5.35 -10.59
CA PHE A 600 38.22 6.51 -9.90
C PHE A 600 38.74 7.82 -10.50
N ARG A 601 37.83 8.70 -10.91
CA ARG A 601 38.14 9.97 -11.60
C ARG A 601 38.74 11.05 -10.70
N GLY A 602 38.83 10.77 -9.39
CA GLY A 602 39.46 11.62 -8.37
C GLY A 602 38.51 12.58 -7.66
N LEU A 603 38.91 13.03 -6.47
CA LEU A 603 38.09 13.91 -5.62
C LEU A 603 37.79 15.27 -6.28
N LYS A 604 38.68 15.78 -7.14
CA LYS A 604 38.52 17.10 -7.80
C LYS A 604 37.26 17.22 -8.68
N LEU A 605 36.58 16.11 -8.96
CA LEU A 605 35.30 16.08 -9.68
C LEU A 605 34.23 17.00 -9.05
N PHE A 606 34.30 17.30 -7.74
CA PHE A 606 33.37 18.26 -7.12
C PHE A 606 33.47 19.68 -7.69
N LYS A 607 34.61 20.05 -8.28
CA LYS A 607 34.84 21.36 -8.93
C LYS A 607 34.35 21.40 -10.39
N GLU A 608 34.06 20.24 -10.98
CA GLU A 608 33.63 20.15 -12.39
C GLU A 608 32.12 20.41 -12.53
N ASN A 609 31.72 21.10 -13.59
CA ASN A 609 30.31 21.22 -13.97
C ASN A 609 29.91 20.00 -14.79
N ILE A 610 28.93 19.23 -14.31
CA ILE A 610 28.44 18.02 -14.97
C ILE A 610 27.00 18.32 -15.43
N PRO A 611 26.81 18.83 -16.67
CA PRO A 611 25.48 19.11 -17.17
C PRO A 611 24.71 17.81 -17.35
N ILE A 612 23.45 17.80 -16.89
CA ILE A 612 22.53 16.69 -17.08
C ILE A 612 21.41 17.15 -17.99
N GLN A 613 21.20 16.41 -19.07
CA GLN A 613 20.04 16.58 -19.95
C GLN A 613 19.08 15.42 -19.74
N THR A 614 17.79 15.67 -19.88
CA THR A 614 16.77 14.61 -19.85
C THR A 614 16.14 14.46 -21.23
N GLU A 615 16.15 13.26 -21.77
CA GLU A 615 15.47 12.90 -23.01
C GLU A 615 14.41 11.82 -22.76
N THR A 616 13.41 11.72 -23.63
CA THR A 616 12.42 10.64 -23.56
C THR A 616 12.71 9.61 -24.64
N CYS A 617 12.83 8.34 -24.25
CA CYS A 617 13.06 7.24 -25.17
C CYS A 617 11.86 7.05 -26.10
N SER A 618 12.00 7.39 -27.37
CA SER A 618 11.00 7.14 -28.41
C SER A 618 11.00 5.70 -28.95
N LEU A 619 11.99 4.89 -28.54
CA LEU A 619 12.24 3.56 -29.09
C LEU A 619 11.51 2.43 -28.35
N CYS A 620 10.98 2.68 -27.15
CA CYS A 620 10.33 1.68 -26.32
C CYS A 620 8.94 2.13 -25.83
N ASN A 621 8.06 1.15 -25.58
CA ASN A 621 6.70 1.43 -25.10
C ASN A 621 6.66 2.08 -23.71
N ASN A 622 7.76 2.01 -22.96
CA ASN A 622 7.88 2.59 -21.62
C ASN A 622 8.15 4.10 -21.66
N HIS A 623 8.43 4.69 -22.83
CA HIS A 623 8.79 6.11 -22.97
C HIS A 623 9.77 6.57 -21.89
N CYS A 624 10.86 5.80 -21.73
CA CYS A 624 11.80 5.97 -20.63
C CYS A 624 12.33 7.40 -20.53
N SER A 625 12.24 8.02 -19.36
CA SER A 625 12.96 9.27 -19.07
C SER A 625 14.43 8.94 -18.85
N ILE A 626 15.29 9.38 -19.76
CA ILE A 626 16.72 9.10 -19.74
C ILE A 626 17.47 10.37 -19.35
N SER A 627 18.22 10.32 -18.25
CA SER A 627 19.15 11.37 -17.85
C SER A 627 20.53 11.08 -18.45
N VAL A 628 21.05 12.02 -19.23
CA VAL A 628 22.35 11.96 -19.88
C VAL A 628 23.26 13.00 -19.23
N ALA A 629 24.34 12.55 -18.62
CA ALA A 629 25.38 13.40 -18.05
C ALA A 629 26.60 13.40 -18.98
N ASP A 630 27.06 14.59 -19.35
CA ASP A 630 28.34 14.76 -20.04
C ASP A 630 29.45 14.92 -18.99
N VAL A 631 30.32 13.91 -18.87
CA VAL A 631 31.45 13.92 -17.94
C VAL A 631 32.73 13.80 -18.74
N ARG A 632 33.42 14.94 -18.93
CA ARG A 632 34.61 15.04 -19.79
C ARG A 632 34.28 14.59 -21.23
N GLU A 633 34.94 13.54 -21.74
CA GLU A 633 34.69 12.98 -23.08
C GLU A 633 33.63 11.85 -23.08
N ASP A 634 33.14 11.42 -21.91
CA ASP A 634 32.19 10.32 -21.77
C ASP A 634 30.74 10.82 -21.62
N LYS A 635 29.83 10.26 -22.42
CA LYS A 635 28.38 10.37 -22.21
C LYS A 635 27.86 9.24 -21.33
N VAL A 636 27.44 9.57 -20.11
CA VAL A 636 26.84 8.62 -19.18
C VAL A 636 25.33 8.83 -19.17
N ALA A 637 24.59 7.88 -19.73
CA ALA A 637 23.13 7.92 -19.72
C ALA A 637 22.53 6.87 -18.78
N TYR A 638 21.41 7.23 -18.16
CA TYR A 638 20.67 6.42 -17.19
C TYR A 638 19.17 6.62 -17.37
N GLY A 639 18.35 5.66 -16.94
CA GLY A 639 16.88 5.74 -17.02
C GLY A 639 16.23 4.81 -18.04
N PHE A 640 17.00 3.91 -18.68
CA PHE A 640 16.49 2.94 -19.65
C PHE A 640 15.67 1.81 -18.99
N MET A 641 14.37 2.00 -18.81
CA MET A 641 13.44 0.90 -18.44
C MET A 641 13.29 -0.17 -19.55
N CYS A 642 13.93 0.00 -20.71
CA CYS A 642 13.93 -0.98 -21.78
C CYS A 642 15.20 -1.86 -21.81
N GLY A 643 16.17 -1.61 -20.92
CA GLY A 643 17.43 -2.37 -20.87
C GLY A 643 18.33 -2.14 -22.09
N ARG A 644 18.20 -0.99 -22.77
CA ARG A 644 19.10 -0.59 -23.86
C ARG A 644 20.29 0.17 -23.29
N ASP A 645 21.45 0.04 -23.91
CA ASP A 645 22.51 1.03 -23.73
C ASP A 645 22.20 2.27 -24.58
N TYR A 646 22.73 3.42 -24.15
CA TYR A 646 22.48 4.70 -24.84
C TYR A 646 22.89 4.65 -26.31
N GLN A 647 24.02 3.99 -26.58
CA GLN A 647 24.62 3.88 -27.91
C GLN A 647 23.90 2.87 -28.82
N THR A 648 22.97 2.06 -28.30
CA THR A 648 22.28 1.04 -29.09
C THR A 648 21.04 1.63 -29.77
N SER A 649 21.08 1.73 -31.10
CA SER A 649 20.02 2.29 -31.96
C SER A 649 19.03 1.25 -32.53
N LYS A 650 19.12 -0.02 -32.08
CA LYS A 650 18.20 -1.11 -32.44
C LYS A 650 17.55 -1.73 -31.20
N LYS A 651 16.31 -2.24 -31.36
CA LYS A 651 15.60 -3.01 -30.33
C LYS A 651 16.33 -4.34 -30.11
N VAL A 652 17.05 -4.48 -29.00
CA VAL A 652 17.72 -5.74 -28.66
C VAL A 652 16.67 -6.75 -28.21
N SER A 653 16.72 -7.98 -28.73
CA SER A 653 15.85 -9.07 -28.27
C SER A 653 16.06 -9.28 -26.76
N LYS A 654 15.00 -9.06 -25.96
CA LYS A 654 15.04 -9.17 -24.49
C LYS A 654 15.19 -10.60 -23.97
N ASN A 655 14.94 -11.62 -24.78
CA ASN A 655 14.91 -12.99 -24.29
C ASN A 655 16.33 -13.57 -24.26
N LYS A 656 17.00 -13.46 -23.10
CA LYS A 656 18.27 -14.15 -22.82
C LYS A 656 18.06 -15.56 -22.27
N SER A 657 16.85 -15.91 -21.82
CA SER A 657 16.54 -17.20 -21.18
C SER A 657 16.29 -18.34 -22.18
N GLY A 658 16.10 -18.02 -23.46
CA GLY A 658 15.75 -18.99 -24.51
C GLY A 658 14.30 -19.49 -24.45
N PHE A 659 13.48 -19.01 -23.51
CA PHE A 659 12.07 -19.38 -23.35
C PHE A 659 11.21 -18.16 -23.04
N ASP A 660 10.12 -17.97 -23.78
CA ASP A 660 9.18 -16.86 -23.58
C ASP A 660 7.82 -17.42 -23.19
N LEU A 661 7.47 -17.29 -21.91
CA LEU A 661 6.23 -17.82 -21.34
C LEU A 661 4.98 -17.38 -22.11
N ILE A 662 4.83 -16.08 -22.34
CA ILE A 662 3.62 -15.49 -22.94
C ILE A 662 3.50 -15.93 -24.40
N ARG A 663 4.61 -15.89 -25.15
CA ARG A 663 4.64 -16.32 -26.55
C ARG A 663 4.42 -17.82 -26.70
N ALA A 664 5.06 -18.64 -25.87
CA ALA A 664 4.89 -20.09 -25.89
C ALA A 664 3.44 -20.49 -25.60
N ARG A 665 2.83 -19.88 -24.57
CA ARG A 665 1.42 -20.09 -24.22
C ARG A 665 0.48 -19.68 -25.35
N LYS A 666 0.71 -18.52 -25.97
CA LYS A 666 -0.08 -18.05 -27.11
C LYS A 666 -0.01 -19.01 -28.30
N LYS A 667 1.15 -19.63 -28.56
CA LYS A 667 1.30 -20.66 -29.61
C LYS A 667 0.46 -21.90 -29.31
N VAL A 668 0.43 -22.36 -28.06
CA VAL A 668 -0.38 -23.53 -27.64
C VAL A 668 -1.88 -23.30 -27.86
N PHE A 669 -2.37 -22.09 -27.54
CA PHE A 669 -3.78 -21.72 -27.66
C PHE A 669 -4.18 -21.11 -29.01
N SER A 670 -3.24 -20.93 -29.94
CA SER A 670 -3.57 -20.40 -31.27
C SER A 670 -4.51 -21.34 -32.03
N SER A 671 -5.59 -20.79 -32.60
CA SER A 671 -6.51 -21.53 -33.48
C SER A 671 -6.05 -21.39 -34.93
N ASN A 672 -5.98 -22.51 -35.65
CA ASN A 672 -5.62 -22.55 -37.07
C ASN A 672 -6.84 -22.42 -38.01
N ARG A 673 -8.06 -22.27 -37.49
CA ARG A 673 -9.29 -22.25 -38.31
C ARG A 673 -9.78 -20.84 -38.59
N LYS A 674 -9.84 -20.47 -39.88
CA LYS A 674 -10.72 -19.40 -40.38
C LYS A 674 -12.03 -20.05 -40.81
N GLY A 675 -13.01 -20.10 -39.91
CA GLY A 675 -14.33 -20.65 -40.23
C GLY A 675 -15.11 -19.76 -41.19
N SER A 676 -16.03 -20.36 -41.95
CA SER A 676 -17.15 -19.66 -42.59
C SER A 676 -18.14 -19.28 -41.48
N TYR A 677 -18.10 -18.03 -41.04
CA TYR A 677 -19.02 -17.52 -40.00
C TYR A 677 -20.38 -17.14 -40.59
N LYS A 678 -21.47 -17.37 -39.86
CA LYS A 678 -22.75 -16.73 -40.17
C LYS A 678 -22.61 -15.20 -39.96
N THR A 679 -23.34 -14.38 -40.73
CA THR A 679 -23.19 -12.90 -40.74
C THR A 679 -23.52 -12.23 -39.40
N LYS A 680 -24.43 -12.80 -38.59
CA LYS A 680 -24.80 -12.35 -37.23
C LYS A 680 -25.37 -13.50 -36.38
N PRO A 681 -25.35 -13.43 -35.03
CA PRO A 681 -24.76 -12.36 -34.21
C PRO A 681 -23.23 -12.51 -34.00
N VAL A 682 -22.57 -11.40 -33.67
CA VAL A 682 -21.17 -11.36 -33.20
C VAL A 682 -21.16 -11.31 -31.68
N ILE A 683 -20.41 -12.23 -31.06
CA ILE A 683 -20.32 -12.35 -29.60
C ILE A 683 -19.00 -11.77 -29.08
N GLY A 684 -19.08 -10.82 -28.15
CA GLY A 684 -17.96 -10.30 -27.39
C GLY A 684 -17.59 -11.21 -26.23
N ILE A 685 -16.30 -11.47 -26.03
CA ILE A 685 -15.80 -12.18 -24.85
C ILE A 685 -14.75 -11.30 -24.16
N PRO A 686 -15.03 -10.75 -22.96
CA PRO A 686 -14.07 -9.93 -22.24
C PRO A 686 -12.88 -10.80 -21.79
N ALA A 687 -11.66 -10.32 -22.02
CA ALA A 687 -10.43 -10.97 -21.59
C ALA A 687 -10.11 -10.60 -20.13
N SER A 688 -11.06 -10.88 -19.23
CA SER A 688 -11.01 -10.49 -17.82
C SER A 688 -11.41 -11.62 -16.90
N LEU A 689 -10.93 -11.59 -15.65
CA LEU A 689 -11.20 -12.59 -14.62
C LEU A 689 -11.00 -14.03 -15.13
N HIS A 690 -11.86 -14.97 -14.74
CA HIS A 690 -11.80 -16.38 -15.17
C HIS A 690 -11.90 -16.53 -16.70
N LEU A 691 -12.65 -15.65 -17.40
CA LEU A 691 -12.77 -15.68 -18.86
C LEU A 691 -11.44 -15.41 -19.57
N PHE A 692 -10.47 -14.76 -18.93
CA PHE A 692 -9.13 -14.61 -19.50
C PHE A 692 -8.45 -15.98 -19.72
N GLU A 693 -8.53 -16.86 -18.73
CA GLU A 693 -7.95 -18.21 -18.81
C GLU A 693 -8.75 -19.10 -19.75
N GLU A 694 -10.08 -18.99 -19.69
CA GLU A 694 -11.01 -19.80 -20.47
C GLU A 694 -11.31 -19.22 -21.86
N LEU A 695 -10.67 -18.12 -22.25
CA LEU A 695 -10.88 -17.47 -23.53
C LEU A 695 -10.73 -18.46 -24.72
N PRO A 696 -9.74 -19.37 -24.73
CA PRO A 696 -9.65 -20.39 -25.78
C PRO A 696 -10.84 -21.36 -25.78
N LEU A 697 -11.32 -21.79 -24.61
CA LEU A 697 -12.48 -22.69 -24.49
C LEU A 697 -13.72 -22.07 -25.12
N TRP A 698 -14.03 -20.82 -24.74
CA TRP A 698 -15.23 -20.14 -25.23
C TRP A 698 -15.13 -19.77 -26.71
N LYS A 699 -13.93 -19.39 -27.19
CA LYS A 699 -13.68 -19.24 -28.63
C LYS A 699 -13.94 -20.54 -29.40
N HIS A 700 -13.43 -21.68 -28.93
CA HIS A 700 -13.70 -22.99 -29.56
C HIS A 700 -15.18 -23.35 -29.55
N PHE A 701 -15.90 -23.06 -28.45
CA PHE A 701 -17.33 -23.31 -28.34
C PHE A 701 -18.14 -22.53 -29.39
N PHE A 702 -17.94 -21.22 -29.48
CA PHE A 702 -18.63 -20.38 -30.47
C PHE A 702 -18.17 -20.66 -31.91
N ASP A 703 -16.88 -20.96 -32.13
CA ASP A 703 -16.37 -21.38 -33.43
C ASP A 703 -17.02 -22.71 -33.90
N ASN A 704 -17.23 -23.67 -32.99
CA ASN A 704 -17.93 -24.92 -33.30
C ASN A 704 -19.42 -24.69 -33.64
N LEU A 705 -20.02 -23.59 -33.14
CA LEU A 705 -21.35 -23.12 -33.52
C LEU A 705 -21.36 -22.22 -34.77
N SER A 706 -20.20 -21.96 -35.38
CA SER A 706 -20.03 -21.02 -36.51
C SER A 706 -20.43 -19.57 -36.18
N ILE A 707 -20.30 -19.17 -34.91
CA ILE A 707 -20.58 -17.83 -34.39
C ILE A 707 -19.27 -17.05 -34.26
N ARG A 708 -19.22 -15.85 -34.84
CA ARG A 708 -18.02 -15.00 -34.80
C ARG A 708 -17.83 -14.42 -33.41
N THR A 709 -16.60 -14.47 -32.90
CA THR A 709 -16.22 -13.85 -31.61
C THR A 709 -15.25 -12.69 -31.77
N ILE A 710 -15.38 -11.69 -30.89
CA ILE A 710 -14.41 -10.60 -30.70
C ILE A 710 -14.01 -10.57 -29.23
N SER A 711 -12.72 -10.54 -28.93
CA SER A 711 -12.22 -10.48 -27.55
C SER A 711 -11.44 -9.21 -27.27
N SER A 712 -11.47 -8.74 -26.02
CA SER A 712 -10.70 -7.57 -25.58
C SER A 712 -9.22 -7.85 -25.30
N GLU A 713 -8.68 -9.05 -25.57
CA GLU A 713 -7.27 -9.45 -25.32
C GLU A 713 -6.20 -8.46 -25.86
N LYS A 714 -6.53 -7.70 -26.91
CA LYS A 714 -5.66 -6.70 -27.54
C LYS A 714 -5.87 -5.27 -27.02
N TYR A 715 -6.89 -5.03 -26.21
CA TYR A 715 -7.14 -3.76 -25.56
C TYR A 715 -6.08 -3.56 -24.45
N ARG A 716 -5.67 -2.30 -24.26
CA ARG A 716 -4.56 -1.93 -23.35
C ARG A 716 -4.94 -0.79 -22.40
N GLU A 717 -6.17 -0.30 -22.49
CA GLU A 717 -6.70 0.76 -21.63
C GLU A 717 -7.92 0.27 -20.83
N ALA A 718 -8.07 -1.05 -20.62
CA ALA A 718 -9.21 -1.62 -19.91
C ALA A 718 -9.25 -1.15 -18.45
N LEU A 719 -8.12 -1.20 -17.75
CA LEU A 719 -7.99 -0.73 -16.37
C LEU A 719 -8.28 0.77 -16.26
N LYS A 720 -7.72 1.59 -17.17
CA LYS A 720 -7.91 3.04 -17.18
C LYS A 720 -9.37 3.43 -17.45
N HIS A 721 -9.99 2.79 -18.44
CA HIS A 721 -11.39 3.01 -18.78
C HIS A 721 -12.32 2.50 -17.68
N GLY A 722 -12.05 1.31 -17.14
CA GLY A 722 -12.80 0.67 -16.08
C GLY A 722 -13.03 1.53 -14.85
N LYS A 723 -11.98 2.20 -14.39
CA LYS A 723 -12.04 3.14 -13.25
C LYS A 723 -13.04 4.27 -13.44
N LEU A 724 -13.27 4.70 -14.67
CA LEU A 724 -14.19 5.79 -14.98
C LEU A 724 -15.65 5.32 -14.96
N VAL A 725 -15.91 4.02 -15.04
CA VAL A 725 -17.25 3.48 -15.26
C VAL A 725 -17.73 2.52 -14.17
N ALA A 726 -16.84 1.99 -13.31
CA ALA A 726 -17.18 1.01 -12.27
C ALA A 726 -18.09 1.55 -11.15
N GLY A 727 -18.17 2.88 -10.97
CA GLY A 727 -19.03 3.52 -9.97
C GLY A 727 -18.67 3.27 -8.50
N ALA A 728 -17.69 2.41 -8.22
CA ALA A 728 -17.17 2.06 -6.90
C ALA A 728 -15.67 1.70 -6.97
N GLU A 729 -15.01 1.58 -5.82
CA GLU A 729 -13.60 1.19 -5.74
C GLU A 729 -13.43 -0.33 -5.65
N PHE A 730 -13.07 -1.01 -6.74
CA PHE A 730 -12.78 -2.44 -6.74
C PHE A 730 -11.28 -2.75 -6.77
N CYS A 731 -10.93 -4.04 -6.77
CA CYS A 731 -9.58 -4.48 -7.11
C CYS A 731 -9.34 -4.33 -8.63
N SER A 732 -8.09 -4.09 -9.04
CA SER A 732 -7.73 -3.80 -10.44
C SER A 732 -8.28 -4.78 -11.50
N PRO A 733 -8.44 -6.10 -11.25
CA PRO A 733 -9.06 -7.00 -12.22
C PRO A 733 -10.55 -6.74 -12.49
N ILE A 734 -11.28 -6.19 -11.51
CA ILE A 734 -12.70 -5.85 -11.67
C ILE A 734 -12.83 -4.54 -12.42
N ASP A 735 -11.99 -3.55 -12.13
CA ASP A 735 -11.94 -2.33 -12.94
C ASP A 735 -11.62 -2.68 -14.40
N ALA A 736 -10.62 -3.55 -14.65
CA ALA A 736 -10.33 -4.03 -16.00
C ALA A 736 -11.55 -4.69 -16.69
N LEU A 737 -12.36 -5.48 -15.96
CA LEU A 737 -13.60 -6.05 -16.50
C LEU A 737 -14.58 -4.97 -16.96
N TYR A 738 -14.81 -3.93 -16.15
CA TYR A 738 -15.69 -2.81 -16.52
C TYR A 738 -15.22 -2.14 -17.82
N GLY A 739 -13.92 -1.92 -17.96
CA GLY A 739 -13.34 -1.32 -19.18
C GLY A 739 -13.41 -2.25 -20.39
N ASP A 740 -13.21 -3.55 -20.20
CA ASP A 740 -13.33 -4.57 -21.25
C ASP A 740 -14.77 -4.67 -21.78
N VAL A 741 -15.75 -4.72 -20.88
CA VAL A 741 -17.18 -4.78 -21.24
C VAL A 741 -17.59 -3.51 -21.98
N SER A 742 -17.24 -2.34 -21.44
CA SER A 742 -17.51 -1.05 -22.09
C SER A 742 -16.87 -0.96 -23.47
N TYR A 743 -15.62 -1.42 -23.62
CA TYR A 743 -14.95 -1.51 -24.91
C TYR A 743 -15.67 -2.44 -25.89
N LEU A 744 -16.21 -3.56 -25.44
CA LEU A 744 -16.93 -4.51 -26.30
C LEU A 744 -18.32 -4.02 -26.68
N ALA A 745 -19.03 -3.28 -25.82
CA ALA A 745 -20.42 -2.88 -26.01
C ALA A 745 -20.69 -2.21 -27.37
N GLY A 746 -19.80 -1.31 -27.82
CA GLY A 746 -19.91 -0.64 -29.12
C GLY A 746 -19.39 -1.44 -30.33
N ARG A 747 -18.99 -2.70 -30.16
CA ARG A 747 -18.27 -3.49 -31.19
C ARG A 747 -18.89 -4.86 -31.49
N VAL A 748 -19.84 -5.31 -30.70
CA VAL A 748 -20.47 -6.63 -30.81
C VAL A 748 -21.98 -6.52 -30.66
N ASP A 749 -22.71 -7.55 -31.13
CA ASP A 749 -24.16 -7.60 -30.96
C ASP A 749 -24.52 -8.01 -29.52
N PHE A 750 -23.79 -8.97 -28.94
CA PHE A 750 -23.97 -9.41 -27.56
C PHE A 750 -22.63 -9.70 -26.86
N ILE A 751 -22.58 -9.58 -25.53
CA ILE A 751 -21.40 -9.85 -24.70
C ILE A 751 -21.65 -11.11 -23.88
N PHE A 752 -20.83 -12.14 -24.06
CA PHE A 752 -20.88 -13.36 -23.26
C PHE A 752 -20.23 -13.12 -21.89
N LEU A 753 -21.06 -13.08 -20.85
CA LEU A 753 -20.67 -12.80 -19.48
C LEU A 753 -21.39 -13.76 -18.51
N PRO A 754 -21.03 -15.06 -18.52
CA PRO A 754 -21.65 -16.10 -17.71
C PRO A 754 -21.42 -15.94 -16.20
N VAL A 755 -22.34 -16.50 -15.41
CA VAL A 755 -22.21 -16.64 -13.95
C VAL A 755 -21.56 -18.00 -13.64
N PHE A 756 -20.42 -17.98 -12.96
CA PHE A 756 -19.74 -19.18 -12.46
C PHE A 756 -19.62 -19.13 -10.95
N LEU A 757 -20.21 -20.10 -10.25
CA LEU A 757 -19.94 -20.30 -8.82
C LEU A 757 -18.60 -21.04 -8.64
N GLN A 758 -18.45 -22.14 -9.38
CA GLN A 758 -17.32 -23.07 -9.29
C GLN A 758 -16.64 -23.32 -10.64
N THR A 759 -15.41 -23.81 -10.57
CA THR A 759 -14.66 -24.22 -11.77
C THR A 759 -15.30 -25.44 -12.44
N HIS A 760 -15.07 -25.59 -13.74
CA HIS A 760 -15.47 -26.76 -14.52
C HIS A 760 -14.62 -28.01 -14.23
N SER A 761 -13.52 -27.86 -13.48
CA SER A 761 -12.68 -28.97 -13.01
C SER A 761 -13.34 -29.66 -11.81
N LYS A 762 -13.40 -31.00 -11.77
CA LYS A 762 -13.93 -31.77 -10.63
C LYS A 762 -12.80 -32.21 -9.69
N PRO A 763 -12.54 -31.56 -8.54
CA PRO A 763 -11.81 -32.24 -7.46
C PRO A 763 -12.70 -33.36 -6.92
N LYS A 764 -12.11 -34.52 -6.60
CA LYS A 764 -12.86 -35.65 -6.02
C LYS A 764 -13.50 -35.33 -4.66
N ASP A 765 -13.00 -34.31 -3.94
CA ASP A 765 -13.33 -34.09 -2.52
C ASP A 765 -13.59 -32.62 -2.09
N SER A 766 -13.83 -31.66 -2.99
CA SER A 766 -14.25 -30.30 -2.57
C SER A 766 -14.88 -29.44 -3.66
N GLU A 767 -15.93 -28.69 -3.30
CA GLU A 767 -16.47 -27.59 -4.11
C GLU A 767 -15.48 -26.41 -4.10
N ARG A 768 -14.87 -26.10 -5.26
CA ARG A 768 -13.90 -25.01 -5.42
C ARG A 768 -14.53 -23.84 -6.17
N ASN A 769 -14.72 -22.74 -5.45
CA ASN A 769 -15.42 -21.57 -5.94
C ASN A 769 -14.46 -20.46 -6.40
N TYR A 770 -14.91 -19.61 -7.32
CA TYR A 770 -14.20 -18.37 -7.65
C TYR A 770 -14.40 -17.32 -6.56
N CYS A 771 -13.67 -16.19 -6.59
CA CYS A 771 -13.91 -15.13 -5.62
C CYS A 771 -15.28 -14.48 -5.83
N TYR A 772 -15.87 -13.90 -4.77
CA TYR A 772 -17.22 -13.33 -4.81
C TYR A 772 -17.42 -12.34 -5.97
N TYR A 773 -16.49 -11.41 -6.18
CA TYR A 773 -16.58 -10.48 -7.31
C TYR A 773 -16.54 -11.16 -8.68
N THR A 774 -15.84 -12.29 -8.80
CA THR A 774 -15.84 -13.07 -10.04
C THR A 774 -17.18 -13.79 -10.24
N GLN A 775 -17.72 -14.41 -9.18
CA GLN A 775 -18.99 -15.14 -9.25
C GLN A 775 -20.13 -14.19 -9.65
N PHE A 776 -20.19 -13.01 -9.03
CA PHE A 776 -21.25 -12.01 -9.25
C PHE A 776 -20.87 -10.91 -10.25
N SER A 777 -19.81 -11.14 -11.05
CA SER A 777 -19.37 -10.16 -12.05
C SER A 777 -20.46 -9.73 -13.04
N PRO A 778 -21.39 -10.61 -13.51
CA PRO A 778 -22.47 -10.17 -14.37
C PRO A 778 -23.45 -9.22 -13.66
N SER A 779 -23.74 -9.48 -12.38
CA SER A 779 -24.59 -8.61 -11.56
C SER A 779 -23.94 -7.25 -11.30
N LEU A 780 -22.61 -7.19 -11.15
CA LEU A 780 -21.89 -5.92 -11.04
C LEU A 780 -22.01 -5.13 -12.35
N ILE A 781 -21.75 -5.77 -13.49
CA ILE A 781 -21.84 -5.16 -14.82
C ILE A 781 -23.27 -4.74 -15.18
N TYR A 782 -24.29 -5.47 -14.74
CA TYR A 782 -25.69 -5.08 -14.97
C TYR A 782 -26.04 -3.72 -14.33
N ASN A 783 -25.38 -3.37 -13.21
CA ASN A 783 -25.55 -2.08 -12.54
C ASN A 783 -24.67 -0.97 -13.14
N MET A 784 -23.92 -1.27 -14.20
CA MET A 784 -23.16 -0.26 -14.92
C MET A 784 -24.14 0.74 -15.55
N ASN A 785 -23.86 2.03 -15.34
CA ASN A 785 -24.71 3.13 -15.83
C ASN A 785 -24.44 3.41 -17.32
N ASP A 786 -24.47 2.36 -18.14
CA ASP A 786 -24.27 2.37 -19.59
C ASP A 786 -25.46 1.64 -20.23
N GLY A 787 -26.40 2.41 -20.78
CA GLY A 787 -27.70 1.91 -21.24
C GLY A 787 -27.62 0.84 -22.32
N GLU A 788 -26.51 0.74 -23.05
CA GLU A 788 -26.33 -0.31 -24.07
C GLU A 788 -25.84 -1.65 -23.49
N VAL A 789 -25.14 -1.65 -22.35
CA VAL A 789 -24.50 -2.85 -21.81
C VAL A 789 -25.53 -3.83 -21.29
N LYS A 790 -26.53 -3.31 -20.57
CA LYS A 790 -27.56 -4.10 -19.89
C LYS A 790 -28.30 -5.05 -20.82
N ASP A 791 -28.66 -4.59 -22.02
CA ASP A 791 -29.44 -5.37 -22.98
C ASP A 791 -28.58 -6.29 -23.86
N LYS A 792 -27.25 -6.14 -23.82
CA LYS A 792 -26.30 -6.92 -24.62
C LYS A 792 -25.69 -8.11 -23.87
N CYS A 793 -25.82 -8.19 -22.54
CA CYS A 793 -25.18 -9.24 -21.75
C CYS A 793 -25.90 -10.60 -21.83
N LEU A 794 -25.18 -11.63 -22.24
CA LEU A 794 -25.58 -13.04 -22.18
C LEU A 794 -24.97 -13.67 -20.92
N SER A 795 -25.78 -13.88 -19.90
CA SER A 795 -25.31 -14.28 -18.55
C SER A 795 -25.92 -15.59 -18.05
N PRO A 796 -25.68 -16.73 -18.73
CA PRO A 796 -26.18 -18.03 -18.27
C PRO A 796 -25.53 -18.44 -16.94
N LEU A 797 -26.27 -19.15 -16.10
CA LEU A 797 -25.77 -19.73 -14.85
C LEU A 797 -25.12 -21.08 -15.10
N LEU A 798 -23.79 -21.09 -15.28
CA LEU A 798 -23.06 -22.30 -15.65
C LEU A 798 -22.75 -23.15 -14.41
N ASN A 799 -23.72 -23.99 -14.03
CA ASN A 799 -23.56 -24.89 -12.90
C ASN A 799 -22.97 -26.26 -13.31
N PHE A 800 -21.65 -26.39 -13.19
CA PHE A 800 -20.92 -27.63 -13.50
C PHE A 800 -21.25 -28.81 -12.57
N SER A 801 -21.91 -28.61 -11.42
CA SER A 801 -22.33 -29.74 -10.58
C SER A 801 -23.41 -30.59 -11.25
N ARG A 802 -24.17 -29.99 -12.18
CA ARG A 802 -25.17 -30.67 -13.02
C ARG A 802 -24.57 -31.37 -14.25
N GLY A 803 -23.24 -31.39 -14.38
CA GLY A 803 -22.51 -31.95 -15.51
C GLY A 803 -22.72 -31.19 -16.82
N ASN A 804 -22.10 -31.67 -17.90
CA ASN A 804 -22.10 -31.00 -19.21
C ASN A 804 -23.51 -30.83 -19.79
N ILE A 805 -24.45 -31.73 -19.48
CA ILE A 805 -25.83 -31.63 -19.96
C ILE A 805 -26.57 -30.45 -19.31
N GLY A 806 -26.41 -30.26 -18.00
CA GLY A 806 -26.99 -29.11 -17.30
C GLY A 806 -26.42 -27.79 -17.81
N VAL A 807 -25.11 -27.72 -18.04
CA VAL A 807 -24.44 -26.55 -18.63
C VAL A 807 -24.91 -26.28 -20.06
N ALA A 808 -25.06 -27.34 -20.87
CA ALA A 808 -25.55 -27.21 -22.24
C ALA A 808 -27.01 -26.71 -22.29
N LEU A 809 -27.86 -27.13 -21.34
CA LEU A 809 -29.24 -26.62 -21.20
C LEU A 809 -29.25 -25.11 -20.92
N GLU A 810 -28.47 -24.64 -19.95
CA GLU A 810 -28.38 -23.21 -19.61
C GLU A 810 -27.83 -22.37 -20.79
N LEU A 811 -26.82 -22.89 -21.49
CA LEU A 811 -26.29 -22.25 -22.71
C LEU A 811 -27.32 -22.23 -23.84
N TYR A 812 -28.06 -23.32 -24.04
CA TYR A 812 -29.11 -23.39 -25.06
C TYR A 812 -30.25 -22.41 -24.76
N GLU A 813 -30.73 -22.37 -23.52
CA GLU A 813 -31.79 -21.46 -23.09
C GLU A 813 -31.41 -19.98 -23.26
N CYS A 814 -30.15 -19.64 -23.01
CA CYS A 814 -29.62 -18.30 -23.24
C CYS A 814 -29.45 -17.98 -24.74
N LEU A 815 -28.88 -18.92 -25.50
CA LEU A 815 -28.54 -18.67 -26.91
C LEU A 815 -29.75 -18.75 -27.86
N LYS A 816 -30.80 -19.52 -27.54
CA LYS A 816 -32.00 -19.63 -28.40
C LYS A 816 -32.72 -18.30 -28.61
N ALA A 817 -32.54 -17.35 -27.69
CA ALA A 817 -33.12 -16.00 -27.79
C ALA A 817 -32.41 -15.12 -28.83
N VAL A 818 -31.15 -15.45 -29.18
CA VAL A 818 -30.27 -14.55 -29.95
C VAL A 818 -29.63 -15.22 -31.17
N VAL A 819 -29.65 -16.55 -31.25
CA VAL A 819 -29.13 -17.35 -32.36
C VAL A 819 -30.26 -18.18 -33.00
N PRO A 820 -30.66 -17.88 -34.24
CA PRO A 820 -31.64 -18.69 -34.98
C PRO A 820 -31.14 -20.12 -35.23
N ASP A 821 -32.07 -21.07 -35.24
CA ASP A 821 -31.85 -22.49 -35.58
C ASP A 821 -30.85 -23.23 -34.67
N ILE A 822 -30.59 -22.72 -33.46
CA ILE A 822 -29.77 -23.42 -32.47
C ILE A 822 -30.56 -24.58 -31.85
N SER A 823 -29.91 -25.72 -31.64
CA SER A 823 -30.52 -26.89 -31.00
C SER A 823 -29.67 -27.38 -29.81
N LEU A 824 -30.32 -27.92 -28.80
CA LEU A 824 -29.64 -28.47 -27.62
C LEU A 824 -28.58 -29.55 -27.99
N PRO A 825 -28.84 -30.51 -28.90
CA PRO A 825 -27.82 -31.47 -29.31
C PRO A 825 -26.58 -30.81 -29.92
N LEU A 826 -26.76 -29.75 -30.73
CA LEU A 826 -25.66 -28.99 -31.33
C LEU A 826 -24.84 -28.24 -30.26
N VAL A 827 -25.52 -27.61 -29.30
CA VAL A 827 -24.88 -26.92 -28.15
C VAL A 827 -24.06 -27.91 -27.33
N TYR A 828 -24.64 -29.05 -26.96
CA TYR A 828 -23.97 -30.09 -26.17
C TYR A 828 -22.75 -30.67 -26.90
N ALA A 829 -22.88 -30.97 -28.20
CA ALA A 829 -21.77 -31.47 -29.01
C ALA A 829 -20.64 -30.44 -29.13
N SER A 830 -20.98 -29.17 -29.38
CA SER A 830 -20.02 -28.07 -29.47
C SER A 830 -19.29 -27.82 -28.16
N LEU A 831 -19.99 -27.89 -27.03
CA LEU A 831 -19.44 -27.75 -25.68
C LEU A 831 -18.45 -28.88 -25.37
N THR A 832 -18.85 -30.13 -25.60
CA THR A 832 -18.01 -31.31 -25.34
C THR A 832 -16.74 -31.28 -26.17
N LYS A 833 -16.85 -30.91 -27.45
CA LYS A 833 -15.71 -30.75 -28.35
C LYS A 833 -14.77 -29.62 -27.91
N ALA A 834 -15.32 -28.48 -27.51
CA ALA A 834 -14.54 -27.35 -27.01
C ALA A 834 -13.75 -27.71 -25.74
N PHE A 835 -14.37 -28.43 -24.78
CA PHE A 835 -13.66 -28.94 -23.60
C PHE A 835 -12.53 -29.91 -23.96
N SER A 836 -12.79 -30.87 -24.85
CA SER A 836 -11.77 -31.81 -25.30
C SER A 836 -10.56 -31.10 -25.90
N GLN A 837 -10.78 -30.11 -26.77
CA GLN A 837 -9.72 -29.30 -27.37
C GLN A 837 -8.96 -28.46 -26.33
N TYR A 838 -9.69 -27.82 -25.42
CA TYR A 838 -9.10 -26.98 -24.37
C TYR A 838 -8.21 -27.80 -23.43
N TYR A 839 -8.66 -28.97 -22.96
CA TYR A 839 -7.86 -29.84 -22.11
C TYR A 839 -6.66 -30.46 -22.85
N ALA A 840 -6.81 -30.80 -24.12
CA ALA A 840 -5.69 -31.24 -24.95
C ALA A 840 -4.62 -30.13 -25.12
N GLN A 841 -5.04 -28.86 -25.23
CA GLN A 841 -4.13 -27.72 -25.25
C GLN A 841 -3.48 -27.49 -23.89
N LYS A 842 -4.23 -27.60 -22.78
CA LYS A 842 -3.66 -27.50 -21.42
C LYS A 842 -2.59 -28.55 -21.17
N LYS A 843 -2.78 -29.80 -21.61
CA LYS A 843 -1.75 -30.85 -21.49
C LYS A 843 -0.42 -30.47 -22.15
N LYS A 844 -0.47 -29.80 -23.32
CA LYS A 844 0.74 -29.31 -24.01
C LYS A 844 1.53 -28.28 -23.20
N LEU A 845 0.89 -27.56 -22.26
CA LEU A 845 1.60 -26.63 -21.38
C LEU A 845 2.48 -27.38 -20.38
N THR A 846 2.01 -28.51 -19.85
CA THR A 846 2.81 -29.40 -19.00
C THR A 846 3.97 -29.99 -19.78
N ASP A 847 3.74 -30.41 -21.03
CA ASP A 847 4.82 -30.89 -21.91
C ASP A 847 5.90 -29.82 -22.16
N LEU A 848 5.53 -28.54 -22.22
CA LEU A 848 6.48 -27.43 -22.32
C LEU A 848 7.32 -27.29 -21.06
N PHE A 849 6.73 -27.40 -19.87
CA PHE A 849 7.49 -27.39 -18.63
C PHE A 849 8.54 -28.50 -18.60
N THR A 850 8.12 -29.76 -18.83
CA THR A 850 9.04 -30.92 -18.84
C THR A 850 10.14 -30.82 -19.90
N ARG A 851 9.88 -30.10 -21.00
CA ARG A 851 10.88 -29.88 -22.06
C ARG A 851 11.92 -28.84 -21.69
N TYR A 852 11.52 -27.73 -21.06
CA TYR A 852 12.38 -26.56 -20.85
C TYR A 852 12.97 -26.45 -19.44
N PHE A 853 12.34 -27.10 -18.45
CA PHE A 853 12.84 -27.19 -17.09
C PHE A 853 13.76 -28.41 -16.94
N ARG A 854 14.88 -28.18 -16.25
CA ARG A 854 15.89 -29.19 -15.93
C ARG A 854 16.41 -28.91 -14.52
N ASP A 855 16.57 -29.96 -13.72
CA ASP A 855 17.01 -29.83 -12.32
C ASP A 855 18.48 -29.40 -12.21
N ASP A 856 19.29 -29.62 -13.26
CA ASP A 856 20.72 -29.29 -13.35
C ASP A 856 21.00 -27.91 -13.97
N ASP A 857 19.97 -27.19 -14.44
CA ASP A 857 20.10 -25.77 -14.82
C ASP A 857 20.31 -24.89 -13.57
N ASN A 858 20.93 -23.71 -13.74
CA ASN A 858 21.21 -22.74 -12.66
C ASN A 858 20.01 -22.54 -11.70
N PHE A 859 18.87 -22.10 -12.24
CA PHE A 859 17.52 -22.24 -11.65
C PHE A 859 16.43 -21.70 -12.60
N SER A 860 15.17 -22.02 -12.32
CA SER A 860 13.99 -21.47 -13.00
C SER A 860 12.99 -20.87 -12.01
N VAL A 861 12.10 -20.04 -12.52
CA VAL A 861 11.05 -19.37 -11.73
C VAL A 861 9.67 -19.82 -12.16
N VAL A 862 8.77 -20.02 -11.20
CA VAL A 862 7.34 -20.21 -11.45
C VAL A 862 6.59 -18.98 -10.96
N LEU A 863 5.79 -18.39 -11.83
CA LEU A 863 4.87 -17.31 -11.49
C LEU A 863 3.56 -17.93 -10.97
N LEU A 864 3.22 -17.62 -9.73
CA LEU A 864 1.98 -18.00 -9.07
C LEU A 864 1.07 -16.78 -8.97
N GLY A 865 -0.23 -16.99 -9.09
CA GLY A 865 -1.22 -15.93 -9.06
C GLY A 865 -2.35 -16.18 -10.04
N ARG A 866 -3.29 -15.25 -10.05
CA ARG A 866 -4.44 -15.32 -10.97
C ARG A 866 -3.97 -15.11 -12.41
N PRO A 867 -4.49 -15.89 -13.38
CA PRO A 867 -3.99 -15.86 -14.76
C PRO A 867 -4.16 -14.48 -15.39
N TYR A 868 -5.26 -13.80 -15.12
CA TYR A 868 -5.53 -12.44 -15.57
C TYR A 868 -4.63 -11.37 -14.93
N VAL A 869 -3.97 -11.65 -13.80
CA VAL A 869 -2.98 -10.74 -13.20
C VAL A 869 -1.58 -11.05 -13.71
N VAL A 870 -1.21 -12.34 -13.81
CA VAL A 870 0.14 -12.79 -14.16
C VAL A 870 0.40 -12.72 -15.67
N LEU A 871 -0.57 -13.11 -16.48
CA LEU A 871 -0.40 -13.32 -17.92
C LEU A 871 -0.95 -12.15 -18.77
N SER A 872 -1.80 -11.30 -18.21
CA SER A 872 -2.29 -10.11 -18.91
C SER A 872 -1.17 -9.07 -19.03
N PRO A 873 -0.78 -8.65 -20.25
CA PRO A 873 0.23 -7.59 -20.43
C PRO A 873 -0.17 -6.25 -19.81
N GLU A 874 -1.46 -6.04 -19.56
CA GLU A 874 -1.96 -4.82 -18.92
C GLU A 874 -1.75 -4.82 -17.41
N LEU A 875 -1.97 -5.96 -16.76
CA LEU A 875 -1.90 -6.06 -15.30
C LEU A 875 -0.53 -6.54 -14.80
N ASN A 876 0.23 -7.31 -15.58
CA ASN A 876 1.45 -7.98 -15.10
C ASN A 876 2.70 -7.07 -15.01
N LYS A 877 2.59 -5.80 -15.42
CA LYS A 877 3.66 -4.78 -15.36
C LYS A 877 4.98 -5.21 -16.03
N GLY A 878 4.96 -6.17 -16.96
CA GLY A 878 6.15 -6.69 -17.62
C GLY A 878 7.04 -7.57 -16.74
N ILE A 879 6.56 -8.05 -15.57
CA ILE A 879 7.33 -8.92 -14.66
C ILE A 879 7.96 -10.14 -15.38
N PRO A 880 7.24 -10.88 -16.26
CA PRO A 880 7.87 -11.99 -17.00
C PRO A 880 9.06 -11.54 -17.88
N ASP A 881 9.00 -10.35 -18.46
CA ASP A 881 10.06 -9.82 -19.32
C ASP A 881 11.31 -9.43 -18.53
N ILE A 882 11.16 -8.99 -17.27
CA ILE A 882 12.29 -8.67 -16.39
C ILE A 882 13.11 -9.93 -16.11
N PHE A 883 12.47 -11.03 -15.70
CA PHE A 883 13.15 -12.32 -15.50
C PHE A 883 13.81 -12.84 -16.79
N ASN A 884 13.12 -12.72 -17.94
CA ASN A 884 13.69 -13.11 -19.23
C ASN A 884 14.94 -12.28 -19.59
N GLY A 885 14.95 -11.00 -19.25
CA GLY A 885 16.10 -10.09 -19.42
C GLY A 885 17.29 -10.46 -18.53
N LEU A 886 17.04 -11.05 -17.37
CA LEU A 886 18.04 -11.62 -16.46
C LEU A 886 18.48 -13.04 -16.85
N GLY A 887 17.98 -13.59 -17.97
CA GLY A 887 18.33 -14.93 -18.44
C GLY A 887 17.63 -16.08 -17.71
N ILE A 888 16.58 -15.79 -16.94
CA ILE A 888 15.87 -16.79 -16.11
C ILE A 888 14.61 -17.25 -16.84
N LYS A 889 14.44 -18.57 -16.97
CA LYS A 889 13.23 -19.17 -17.54
C LYS A 889 12.07 -19.00 -16.56
N THR A 890 10.94 -18.49 -17.06
CA THR A 890 9.72 -18.31 -16.28
C THR A 890 8.62 -19.26 -16.75
N PHE A 891 7.96 -19.94 -15.81
CA PHE A 891 6.81 -20.79 -16.03
C PHE A 891 5.58 -20.24 -15.32
N TYR A 892 4.38 -20.67 -15.70
CA TYR A 892 3.15 -20.36 -14.97
C TYR A 892 2.67 -21.60 -14.20
N GLN A 893 2.01 -21.40 -13.06
CA GLN A 893 1.60 -22.46 -12.13
C GLN A 893 0.83 -23.63 -12.77
N ASP A 894 0.06 -23.39 -13.84
CA ASP A 894 -0.73 -24.44 -14.52
C ASP A 894 0.10 -25.34 -15.45
N MET A 895 1.37 -25.01 -15.64
CA MET A 895 2.32 -25.82 -16.40
C MET A 895 2.95 -26.92 -15.54
N LEU A 896 2.89 -26.80 -14.21
CA LEU A 896 3.55 -27.75 -13.32
C LEU A 896 2.69 -29.01 -13.12
N PRO A 897 3.28 -30.22 -13.25
CA PRO A 897 2.62 -31.44 -12.82
C PRO A 897 2.58 -31.47 -11.28
N VAL A 898 1.39 -31.61 -10.71
CA VAL A 898 1.21 -31.76 -9.26
C VAL A 898 0.87 -33.21 -8.97
N ASP A 899 1.66 -33.84 -8.09
CA ASP A 899 1.33 -35.12 -7.48
C ASP A 899 0.53 -34.89 -6.18
N GLN A 900 -0.73 -35.31 -6.16
CA GLN A 900 -1.62 -35.19 -5.00
C GLN A 900 -1.12 -35.99 -3.79
N SER A 901 -0.38 -37.08 -4.02
CA SER A 901 0.15 -37.93 -2.93
C SER A 901 1.26 -37.23 -2.13
N GLU A 902 1.89 -36.20 -2.69
CA GLU A 902 3.00 -35.48 -2.06
C GLU A 902 2.58 -34.22 -1.28
N LEU A 903 1.28 -33.93 -1.19
CA LEU A 903 0.77 -32.72 -0.54
C LEU A 903 0.92 -32.76 0.99
N GLY A 904 0.90 -33.94 1.61
CA GLY A 904 1.02 -34.08 3.07
C GLY A 904 -0.03 -33.25 3.83
N GLU A 905 0.39 -32.52 4.88
CA GLU A 905 -0.51 -31.66 5.67
C GLU A 905 -1.19 -30.55 4.86
N VAL A 906 -0.62 -30.15 3.71
CA VAL A 906 -1.22 -29.13 2.84
C VAL A 906 -2.55 -29.61 2.29
N ASP A 907 -2.78 -30.92 2.13
CA ASP A 907 -4.07 -31.46 1.68
C ASP A 907 -5.22 -31.07 2.63
N THR A 908 -4.99 -31.16 3.95
CA THR A 908 -5.97 -30.75 4.97
C THR A 908 -6.28 -29.26 4.88
N LEU A 909 -5.26 -28.41 4.68
CA LEU A 909 -5.44 -26.97 4.45
C LEU A 909 -6.24 -26.73 3.17
N LEU A 910 -5.88 -27.40 2.08
CA LEU A 910 -6.56 -27.27 0.80
C LEU A 910 -8.04 -27.62 0.96
N LYS A 911 -8.43 -28.68 1.68
CA LYS A 911 -9.86 -29.01 1.92
C LYS A 911 -10.64 -27.87 2.58
N LYS A 912 -9.99 -27.05 3.42
CA LYS A 912 -10.61 -25.88 4.08
C LYS A 912 -10.66 -24.62 3.19
N VAL A 913 -9.74 -24.46 2.24
CA VAL A 913 -9.65 -23.29 1.35
C VAL A 913 -10.76 -23.34 0.29
N PRO A 914 -11.81 -22.49 0.35
CA PRO A 914 -12.93 -22.61 -0.59
C PRO A 914 -12.61 -22.03 -1.98
N TRP A 915 -11.52 -21.27 -2.12
CA TRP A 915 -11.20 -20.52 -3.34
C TRP A 915 -10.31 -21.32 -4.30
N TYR A 916 -10.72 -21.43 -5.56
CA TYR A 916 -10.01 -22.18 -6.60
C TYR A 916 -8.57 -21.72 -6.81
N TYR A 917 -8.35 -20.44 -7.13
CA TYR A 917 -6.99 -19.94 -7.41
C TYR A 917 -6.10 -19.96 -6.17
N ALA A 918 -6.66 -19.72 -4.98
CA ALA A 918 -5.95 -19.86 -3.71
C ALA A 918 -5.43 -21.28 -3.50
N SER A 919 -6.31 -22.28 -3.72
CA SER A 919 -5.92 -23.68 -3.57
C SER A 919 -4.82 -24.06 -4.56
N LYS A 920 -4.92 -23.59 -5.81
CA LYS A 920 -3.88 -23.81 -6.83
C LYS A 920 -2.55 -23.16 -6.48
N ILE A 921 -2.56 -21.95 -5.93
CA ILE A 921 -1.32 -21.29 -5.48
C ILE A 921 -0.63 -22.11 -4.38
N LEU A 922 -1.38 -22.55 -3.36
CA LEU A 922 -0.81 -23.32 -2.24
C LEU A 922 -0.34 -24.72 -2.66
N GLU A 923 -1.12 -25.39 -3.51
CA GLU A 923 -0.77 -26.67 -4.12
C GLU A 923 0.56 -26.57 -4.89
N THR A 924 0.67 -25.59 -5.80
CA THR A 924 1.89 -25.36 -6.57
C THR A 924 3.06 -24.93 -5.69
N ALA A 925 2.84 -24.11 -4.66
CA ALA A 925 3.88 -23.72 -3.72
C ALA A 925 4.49 -24.92 -2.99
N ARG A 926 3.66 -25.91 -2.61
CA ARG A 926 4.12 -27.16 -2.00
C ARG A 926 4.97 -28.00 -2.96
N THR A 927 4.58 -28.09 -4.23
CA THR A 927 5.41 -28.76 -5.25
C THR A 927 6.76 -28.05 -5.42
N ILE A 928 6.77 -26.72 -5.50
CA ILE A 928 8.01 -25.93 -5.65
C ILE A 928 8.93 -26.07 -4.44
N ALA A 929 8.38 -26.09 -3.21
CA ALA A 929 9.15 -26.31 -1.99
C ALA A 929 10.02 -27.59 -2.03
N ARG A 930 9.56 -28.63 -2.74
CA ARG A 930 10.25 -29.93 -2.89
C ARG A 930 11.12 -30.03 -4.15
N THR A 931 10.98 -29.10 -5.09
CA THR A 931 11.65 -29.17 -6.39
C THR A 931 12.98 -28.40 -6.33
N PRO A 932 14.15 -29.06 -6.52
CA PRO A 932 15.44 -28.37 -6.60
C PRO A 932 15.45 -27.31 -7.70
N ASN A 933 16.21 -26.22 -7.51
CA ASN A 933 16.44 -25.19 -8.54
C ASN A 933 15.18 -24.58 -9.18
N LEU A 934 14.03 -24.69 -8.53
CA LEU A 934 12.77 -24.06 -8.93
C LEU A 934 12.28 -23.14 -7.82
N TYR A 935 12.02 -21.87 -8.13
CA TYR A 935 11.66 -20.85 -7.13
C TYR A 935 10.33 -20.16 -7.43
N PRO A 936 9.52 -19.83 -6.41
CA PRO A 936 8.21 -19.24 -6.59
C PRO A 936 8.24 -17.71 -6.55
N VAL A 937 7.48 -17.09 -7.46
CA VAL A 937 7.14 -15.67 -7.44
C VAL A 937 5.62 -15.53 -7.39
N LEU A 938 5.08 -15.14 -6.25
CA LEU A 938 3.65 -14.91 -6.06
C LEU A 938 3.29 -13.48 -6.49
N ILE A 939 2.42 -13.35 -7.49
CA ILE A 939 1.90 -12.08 -7.98
C ILE A 939 0.44 -11.94 -7.55
N SER A 940 0.15 -10.96 -6.69
CA SER A 940 -1.20 -10.67 -6.19
C SER A 940 -1.65 -9.27 -6.61
N ALA A 941 -2.95 -8.99 -6.59
CA ALA A 941 -3.50 -7.65 -6.84
C ALA A 941 -3.84 -6.96 -5.51
N PHE A 942 -3.63 -5.64 -5.44
CA PHE A 942 -4.11 -4.85 -4.30
C PHE A 942 -5.63 -5.01 -4.11
N LYS A 943 -6.11 -4.96 -2.86
CA LYS A 943 -7.51 -5.25 -2.44
C LYS A 943 -8.01 -6.68 -2.69
N CYS A 944 -7.13 -7.66 -2.92
CA CYS A 944 -7.54 -9.06 -3.08
C CYS A 944 -7.81 -9.77 -1.74
N ALA A 945 -9.06 -9.79 -1.29
CA ALA A 945 -9.48 -10.46 -0.05
C ALA A 945 -9.12 -11.96 0.03
N PRO A 946 -9.32 -12.80 -1.01
CA PRO A 946 -8.91 -14.20 -0.94
C PRO A 946 -7.40 -14.39 -0.70
N ASP A 947 -6.57 -13.54 -1.29
CA ASP A 947 -5.11 -13.70 -1.21
C ASP A 947 -4.56 -13.30 0.17
N SER A 948 -5.31 -12.54 0.98
CA SER A 948 -4.93 -12.13 2.34
C SER A 948 -4.62 -13.31 3.28
N PHE A 949 -5.29 -14.45 3.12
CA PHE A 949 -4.98 -15.68 3.87
C PHE A 949 -3.92 -16.53 3.16
N VAL A 950 -3.97 -16.56 1.82
CA VAL A 950 -3.07 -17.39 1.00
C VAL A 950 -1.63 -16.99 1.18
N ILE A 951 -1.34 -15.70 1.25
CA ILE A 951 0.02 -15.17 1.40
C ILE A 951 0.67 -15.74 2.67
N GLU A 952 -0.04 -15.80 3.80
CA GLU A 952 0.52 -16.31 5.04
C GLU A 952 0.80 -17.82 4.98
N TYR A 953 -0.10 -18.62 4.41
CA TYR A 953 0.15 -20.05 4.21
C TYR A 953 1.24 -20.32 3.18
N PHE A 954 1.33 -19.51 2.12
CA PHE A 954 2.39 -19.56 1.12
C PHE A 954 3.76 -19.34 1.76
N LYS A 955 3.90 -18.29 2.60
CA LYS A 955 5.11 -18.02 3.39
C LYS A 955 5.45 -19.22 4.27
N LYS A 956 4.50 -19.74 5.06
CA LYS A 956 4.70 -20.89 5.96
C LYS A 956 5.21 -22.14 5.22
N ILE A 957 4.58 -22.50 4.09
CA ILE A 957 4.98 -23.67 3.28
C ILE A 957 6.43 -23.54 2.84
N LEU A 958 6.85 -22.38 2.36
CA LEU A 958 8.19 -22.18 1.79
C LEU A 958 9.26 -21.99 2.86
N THR A 959 8.94 -21.26 3.94
CA THR A 959 9.83 -21.13 5.11
C THR A 959 10.08 -22.48 5.78
N SER A 960 9.07 -23.35 5.89
CA SER A 960 9.25 -24.72 6.44
C SER A 960 10.21 -25.59 5.61
N ALA A 961 10.38 -25.23 4.34
CA ALA A 961 11.27 -25.88 3.38
C ALA A 961 12.60 -25.13 3.19
N ASN A 962 12.86 -24.09 3.99
CA ASN A 962 13.97 -23.15 3.83
C ASN A 962 14.09 -22.58 2.40
N LYS A 963 12.97 -22.52 1.67
CA LYS A 963 12.93 -22.16 0.25
C LYS A 963 12.71 -20.66 0.12
N PRO A 964 13.62 -19.88 -0.48
CA PRO A 964 13.39 -18.46 -0.70
C PRO A 964 12.28 -18.24 -1.73
N TYR A 965 11.60 -17.10 -1.59
CA TYR A 965 10.45 -16.74 -2.42
C TYR A 965 10.35 -15.23 -2.62
N LEU A 966 9.58 -14.82 -3.63
CA LEU A 966 9.25 -13.42 -3.88
C LEU A 966 7.74 -13.23 -3.91
N ILE A 967 7.25 -12.18 -3.25
CA ILE A 967 5.84 -11.77 -3.32
C ILE A 967 5.78 -10.36 -3.91
N LEU A 968 5.09 -10.21 -5.04
CA LEU A 968 4.84 -8.96 -5.72
C LEU A 968 3.35 -8.65 -5.67
N GLN A 969 2.98 -7.64 -4.88
CA GLN A 969 1.64 -7.09 -4.93
C GLN A 969 1.60 -5.98 -5.99
N ILE A 970 0.72 -6.13 -6.97
CA ILE A 970 0.52 -5.16 -8.03
C ILE A 970 -0.48 -4.11 -7.58
N ASP A 971 -0.01 -2.87 -7.55
CA ASP A 971 -0.84 -1.68 -7.38
C ASP A 971 -0.94 -0.89 -8.70
N GLU A 972 -1.96 -0.05 -8.78
CA GLU A 972 -2.30 0.79 -9.91
C GLU A 972 -1.28 1.91 -10.15
N HIS A 973 -0.60 2.34 -9.08
CA HIS A 973 0.30 3.50 -9.03
C HIS A 973 1.78 3.13 -8.99
N ASP A 974 2.12 1.84 -8.92
CA ASP A 974 3.51 1.41 -8.79
C ASP A 974 4.32 1.68 -10.05
N SER A 975 5.52 2.23 -9.85
CA SER A 975 6.54 2.34 -10.89
C SER A 975 7.23 0.99 -11.11
N ASN A 976 7.64 0.72 -12.36
CA ASN A 976 8.32 -0.54 -12.70
C ASN A 976 9.67 -0.70 -11.99
N VAL A 977 10.33 0.40 -11.60
CA VAL A 977 11.64 0.40 -10.92
C VAL A 977 11.58 -0.35 -9.60
N GLY A 978 10.49 -0.17 -8.83
CA GLY A 978 10.30 -0.86 -7.56
C GLY A 978 10.19 -2.38 -7.69
N TYR A 979 9.64 -2.89 -8.80
CA TYR A 979 9.58 -4.32 -9.06
C TYR A 979 10.93 -4.89 -9.50
N GLU A 980 11.68 -4.15 -10.32
CA GLU A 980 13.00 -4.58 -10.80
C GLU A 980 13.97 -4.81 -9.63
N THR A 981 14.09 -3.85 -8.71
CA THR A 981 14.97 -4.00 -7.52
C THR A 981 14.58 -5.21 -6.66
N ARG A 982 13.28 -5.47 -6.47
CA ARG A 982 12.80 -6.64 -5.71
C ARG A 982 13.08 -7.95 -6.44
N ILE A 983 12.95 -7.96 -7.78
CA ILE A 983 13.27 -9.12 -8.61
C ILE A 983 14.78 -9.41 -8.57
N GLU A 984 15.64 -8.39 -8.71
CA GLU A 984 17.09 -8.53 -8.61
C GLU A 984 17.51 -9.13 -7.26
N ALA A 985 16.97 -8.59 -6.16
CA ALA A 985 17.20 -9.08 -4.81
C ALA A 985 16.81 -10.56 -4.66
N ALA A 986 15.59 -10.92 -5.08
CA ALA A 986 15.11 -12.30 -5.00
C ALA A 986 15.92 -13.26 -5.87
N VAL A 987 16.27 -12.85 -7.10
CA VAL A 987 17.13 -13.62 -8.01
C VAL A 987 18.48 -13.93 -7.38
N ARG A 988 19.06 -12.99 -6.64
CA ARG A 988 20.31 -13.22 -5.91
C ARG A 988 20.12 -14.21 -4.76
N SER A 989 19.06 -14.08 -3.97
CA SER A 989 18.70 -15.08 -2.94
C SER A 989 18.49 -16.47 -3.53
N PHE A 990 17.81 -16.58 -4.68
CA PHE A 990 17.59 -17.85 -5.38
C PHE A 990 18.90 -18.46 -5.85
N LYS A 991 19.80 -17.65 -6.41
CA LYS A 991 21.13 -18.09 -6.86
C LYS A 991 21.99 -18.57 -5.68
N ASN A 992 22.06 -17.78 -4.60
CA ASN A 992 22.81 -18.15 -3.40
C ASN A 992 22.30 -19.46 -2.81
N HIS A 993 20.98 -19.58 -2.65
CA HIS A 993 20.34 -20.80 -2.16
C HIS A 993 20.59 -22.01 -3.08
N ALA A 994 20.53 -21.82 -4.41
CA ALA A 994 20.85 -22.88 -5.38
C ALA A 994 22.30 -23.37 -5.27
N THR A 995 23.25 -22.46 -5.00
CA THR A 995 24.68 -22.81 -4.83
C THR A 995 25.02 -23.41 -3.47
N LEU A 996 24.18 -23.18 -2.46
CA LEU A 996 24.42 -23.57 -1.07
C LEU A 996 24.04 -25.02 -0.75
N LEU A 997 23.13 -25.62 -1.52
CA LEU A 997 22.54 -26.92 -1.17
C LEU A 997 23.27 -28.13 -1.79
N GLY A 998 23.67 -29.05 -0.91
CA GLY A 998 23.77 -30.49 -1.17
C GLY A 998 22.39 -31.18 -1.15
N PRO A 999 22.30 -32.53 -1.13
CA PRO A 999 21.08 -33.29 -1.49
C PRO A 999 19.86 -32.95 -0.63
N LYS A 1000 18.66 -33.01 -1.25
CA LYS A 1000 17.29 -32.89 -0.69
C LYS A 1000 17.21 -32.67 0.83
N GLN A 1001 16.91 -31.44 1.25
CA GLN A 1001 16.52 -31.18 2.65
C GLN A 1001 15.19 -31.86 2.98
N GLU A 1002 15.14 -32.58 4.10
CA GLU A 1002 13.88 -33.02 4.68
C GLU A 1002 13.08 -31.79 5.11
N LEU A 1003 11.82 -31.74 4.66
CA LEU A 1003 10.88 -30.71 5.06
C LEU A 1003 10.66 -30.81 6.57
N ASN A 1004 10.87 -29.71 7.30
CA ASN A 1004 10.52 -29.68 8.71
C ASN A 1004 8.99 -29.81 8.80
N ASN A 1005 8.49 -30.86 9.48
CA ASN A 1005 7.06 -31.11 9.67
C ASN A 1005 6.47 -30.15 10.73
N GLN A 1006 6.74 -28.84 10.60
CA GLN A 1006 5.99 -27.85 11.36
C GLN A 1006 4.54 -27.90 10.92
N LYS A 1007 3.65 -28.10 11.90
CA LYS A 1007 2.21 -28.13 11.66
C LYS A 1007 1.76 -26.83 10.98
N ILE A 1008 1.24 -26.96 9.76
CA ILE A 1008 0.75 -25.81 8.98
C ILE A 1008 -0.61 -25.34 9.55
N LEU A 1009 -1.39 -26.28 10.06
CA LEU A 1009 -2.67 -26.05 10.71
C LEU A 1009 -2.58 -26.34 12.22
N PRO A 1010 -3.31 -25.60 13.05
CA PRO A 1010 -3.46 -25.93 14.46
C PRO A 1010 -4.19 -27.27 14.65
N ASP A 1011 -3.95 -27.92 15.79
CA ASP A 1011 -4.65 -29.14 16.20
C ASP A 1011 -6.14 -28.86 16.45
N ILE A 1012 -7.00 -29.74 15.94
CA ILE A 1012 -8.46 -29.67 16.12
C ILE A 1012 -8.84 -30.69 17.19
N ASN A 1013 -9.50 -30.24 18.25
CA ASN A 1013 -10.03 -31.11 19.29
C ASN A 1013 -11.56 -31.01 19.29
N THR A 1014 -12.25 -32.13 19.09
CA THR A 1014 -13.71 -32.21 19.10
C THR A 1014 -14.29 -32.63 20.46
N ASP A 1015 -13.42 -32.95 21.41
CA ASP A 1015 -13.80 -33.26 22.78
C ASP A 1015 -13.91 -31.97 23.61
N ILE A 1016 -15.16 -31.64 23.94
CA ILE A 1016 -15.52 -30.51 24.79
C ILE A 1016 -15.09 -30.77 26.24
N GLY A 1017 -15.13 -32.03 26.71
CA GLY A 1017 -14.80 -32.40 28.08
C GLY A 1017 -15.40 -31.45 29.13
N SER A 1018 -14.55 -30.92 30.00
CA SER A 1018 -14.86 -29.92 31.03
C SER A 1018 -14.39 -28.49 30.67
N LYS A 1019 -14.12 -28.22 29.39
CA LYS A 1019 -13.55 -26.94 28.94
C LYS A 1019 -14.59 -25.82 28.98
N THR A 1020 -14.10 -24.59 29.14
CA THR A 1020 -14.94 -23.39 28.99
C THR A 1020 -15.16 -23.10 27.51
N PHE A 1021 -16.40 -22.90 27.11
CA PHE A 1021 -16.81 -22.66 25.73
C PHE A 1021 -17.16 -21.18 25.51
N LEU A 1022 -16.32 -20.45 24.78
CA LEU A 1022 -16.56 -19.04 24.47
C LEU A 1022 -17.25 -18.91 23.12
N MET A 1023 -18.34 -18.17 23.10
CA MET A 1023 -19.22 -18.02 21.94
C MET A 1023 -19.22 -16.58 21.45
N PRO A 1024 -18.99 -16.32 20.15
CA PRO A 1024 -19.06 -14.97 19.60
C PRO A 1024 -20.46 -14.35 19.73
N GLY A 1025 -20.54 -13.03 19.92
CA GLY A 1025 -21.80 -12.29 19.96
C GLY A 1025 -22.44 -12.04 18.59
N TRP A 1026 -22.61 -13.08 17.74
CA TRP A 1026 -23.16 -12.91 16.38
C TRP A 1026 -24.58 -12.35 16.33
N ASP A 1027 -25.38 -12.69 17.33
CA ASP A 1027 -26.75 -12.26 17.46
C ASP A 1027 -27.07 -12.04 18.95
N PRO A 1028 -27.66 -10.90 19.32
CA PRO A 1028 -27.90 -10.54 20.73
C PRO A 1028 -28.99 -11.40 21.41
N ILE A 1029 -29.72 -12.23 20.66
CA ILE A 1029 -30.81 -13.07 21.16
C ILE A 1029 -30.42 -14.54 21.08
N VAL A 1030 -30.00 -15.00 19.91
CA VAL A 1030 -29.74 -16.43 19.64
C VAL A 1030 -28.54 -16.93 20.44
N MET A 1031 -27.47 -16.15 20.53
CA MET A 1031 -26.24 -16.60 21.19
C MET A 1031 -26.41 -16.75 22.71
N PRO A 1032 -27.02 -15.79 23.45
CA PRO A 1032 -27.35 -15.98 24.86
C PRO A 1032 -28.27 -17.17 25.12
N LEU A 1033 -29.26 -17.41 24.26
CA LEU A 1033 -30.16 -18.55 24.37
C LEU A 1033 -29.41 -19.88 24.21
N LEU A 1034 -28.52 -19.98 23.22
CA LEU A 1034 -27.71 -21.17 22.99
C LEU A 1034 -26.78 -21.44 24.17
N ALA A 1035 -26.10 -20.41 24.67
CA ALA A 1035 -25.24 -20.53 25.86
C ALA A 1035 -26.03 -20.98 27.10
N ALA A 1036 -27.24 -20.47 27.32
CA ALA A 1036 -28.09 -20.89 28.43
C ALA A 1036 -28.50 -22.38 28.33
N ASN A 1037 -28.80 -22.87 27.12
CA ASN A 1037 -29.11 -24.28 26.89
C ASN A 1037 -27.89 -25.19 27.12
N LEU A 1038 -26.70 -24.77 26.69
CA LEU A 1038 -25.45 -25.50 26.94
C LEU A 1038 -25.12 -25.57 28.44
N LYS A 1039 -25.28 -24.46 29.17
CA LYS A 1039 -25.15 -24.45 30.64
C LYS A 1039 -26.12 -25.41 31.32
N ARG A 1040 -27.36 -25.48 30.84
CA ARG A 1040 -28.38 -26.39 31.38
C ARG A 1040 -27.98 -27.87 31.30
N ILE A 1041 -27.20 -28.26 30.29
CA ILE A 1041 -26.70 -29.63 30.12
C ILE A 1041 -25.30 -29.84 30.71
N GLY A 1042 -24.77 -28.87 31.47
CA GLY A 1042 -23.51 -28.99 32.19
C GLY A 1042 -22.27 -28.46 31.47
N ILE A 1043 -22.41 -27.76 30.34
CA ILE A 1043 -21.29 -27.16 29.60
C ILE A 1043 -21.12 -25.69 30.01
N ASP A 1044 -19.92 -25.27 30.43
CA ASP A 1044 -19.63 -23.87 30.74
C ASP A 1044 -19.54 -23.02 29.46
N ALA A 1045 -20.68 -22.62 28.91
CA ALA A 1045 -20.77 -21.80 27.71
C ALA A 1045 -20.96 -20.32 28.05
N ARG A 1046 -20.12 -19.42 27.53
CA ARG A 1046 -20.17 -17.97 27.80
C ARG A 1046 -20.18 -17.18 26.49
N VAL A 1047 -20.97 -16.11 26.43
CA VAL A 1047 -21.05 -15.25 25.24
C VAL A 1047 -20.08 -14.08 25.42
N MET A 1048 -19.24 -13.87 24.42
CA MET A 1048 -18.32 -12.74 24.36
C MET A 1048 -19.03 -11.48 23.86
N ASN A 1049 -18.58 -10.31 24.30
CA ASN A 1049 -19.11 -9.02 23.87
C ASN A 1049 -18.01 -8.19 23.22
N SER A 1050 -18.35 -7.43 22.17
CA SER A 1050 -17.43 -6.45 21.58
C SER A 1050 -17.52 -5.11 22.30
N SER A 1051 -16.37 -4.47 22.53
CA SER A 1051 -16.31 -3.03 22.83
C SER A 1051 -15.74 -2.25 21.64
N ALA A 1052 -15.88 -0.92 21.65
CA ALA A 1052 -15.20 -0.08 20.65
C ALA A 1052 -13.67 -0.25 20.68
N LEU A 1053 -13.10 -0.51 21.88
CA LEU A 1053 -11.67 -0.79 22.05
C LEU A 1053 -11.29 -2.14 21.45
N THR A 1054 -12.11 -3.18 21.65
CA THR A 1054 -11.94 -4.52 21.06
C THR A 1054 -11.90 -4.43 19.54
N ILE A 1055 -12.83 -3.68 18.94
CA ILE A 1055 -12.86 -3.47 17.50
C ILE A 1055 -11.58 -2.75 17.04
N LYS A 1056 -11.14 -1.70 17.74
CA LYS A 1056 -9.91 -0.98 17.41
C LYS A 1056 -8.67 -1.87 17.50
N LYS A 1057 -8.53 -2.68 18.56
CA LYS A 1057 -7.42 -3.63 18.74
C LYS A 1057 -7.44 -4.70 17.66
N SER A 1058 -8.61 -5.22 17.31
CA SER A 1058 -8.76 -6.20 16.22
C SER A 1058 -8.23 -5.67 14.88
N MET A 1059 -8.36 -4.36 14.65
CA MET A 1059 -7.90 -3.72 13.43
C MET A 1059 -6.38 -3.63 13.33
N ALA A 1060 -5.66 -3.67 14.45
CA ALA A 1060 -4.20 -3.67 14.49
C ALA A 1060 -3.62 -5.02 14.03
N HIS A 1061 -4.35 -6.12 14.14
CA HIS A 1061 -3.89 -7.45 13.70
C HIS A 1061 -4.36 -7.82 12.29
N ASN A 1062 -5.13 -6.94 11.64
CA ASN A 1062 -5.72 -7.22 10.34
C ASN A 1062 -4.72 -6.94 9.20
N THR A 1063 -4.30 -8.00 8.50
CA THR A 1063 -3.38 -7.91 7.35
C THR A 1063 -4.09 -7.92 5.99
N GLY A 1064 -5.43 -7.97 5.98
CA GLY A 1064 -6.30 -7.95 4.79
C GLY A 1064 -7.55 -8.83 4.92
N GLN A 1065 -7.74 -9.49 6.07
CA GLN A 1065 -8.87 -10.37 6.35
C GLN A 1065 -10.15 -9.57 6.64
N CYS A 1066 -11.31 -10.23 6.57
CA CYS A 1066 -12.59 -9.60 6.90
C CYS A 1066 -12.64 -9.18 8.38
N LEU A 1067 -13.19 -7.99 8.63
CA LEU A 1067 -13.23 -7.37 9.96
C LEU A 1067 -13.91 -8.25 11.03
N PRO A 1068 -15.07 -8.90 10.78
CA PRO A 1068 -15.75 -9.69 11.81
C PRO A 1068 -14.86 -10.75 12.44
N VAL A 1069 -13.99 -11.39 11.66
CA VAL A 1069 -13.20 -12.50 12.19
C VAL A 1069 -11.99 -12.03 13.00
N ASN A 1070 -11.48 -10.84 12.70
CA ASN A 1070 -10.49 -10.21 13.57
C ASN A 1070 -11.11 -9.81 14.91
N ILE A 1071 -12.34 -9.29 14.88
CA ILE A 1071 -13.08 -8.92 16.10
C ILE A 1071 -13.26 -10.16 16.99
N ILE A 1072 -13.74 -11.27 16.42
CA ILE A 1072 -13.95 -12.53 17.16
C ILE A 1072 -12.64 -13.02 17.81
N ALA A 1073 -11.54 -12.99 17.07
CA ALA A 1073 -10.24 -13.41 17.62
C ALA A 1073 -9.77 -12.48 18.76
N GLN A 1074 -9.98 -11.17 18.61
CA GLN A 1074 -9.64 -10.20 19.66
C GLN A 1074 -10.53 -10.35 20.90
N GLU A 1075 -11.84 -10.56 20.71
CA GLU A 1075 -12.79 -10.85 21.79
C GLU A 1075 -12.36 -12.08 22.58
N PHE A 1076 -11.96 -13.15 21.89
CA PHE A 1076 -11.51 -14.37 22.54
C PHE A 1076 -10.28 -14.15 23.44
N ILE A 1077 -9.29 -13.40 22.94
CA ILE A 1077 -8.09 -13.06 23.70
C ILE A 1077 -8.44 -12.18 24.91
N GLU A 1078 -9.28 -11.16 24.73
CA GLU A 1078 -9.68 -10.26 25.82
C GLU A 1078 -10.49 -10.97 26.88
N TYR A 1079 -11.46 -11.79 26.48
CA TYR A 1079 -12.32 -12.52 27.41
C TYR A 1079 -11.51 -13.48 28.29
N ILE A 1080 -10.52 -14.18 27.70
CA ILE A 1080 -9.59 -15.03 28.47
C ILE A 1080 -8.83 -14.21 29.50
N ASN A 1081 -8.27 -13.07 29.10
CA ASN A 1081 -7.46 -12.24 29.99
C ASN A 1081 -8.28 -11.59 31.11
N GLU A 1082 -9.46 -11.04 30.79
CA GLU A 1082 -10.37 -10.38 31.74
C GLU A 1082 -10.92 -11.35 32.79
N HIS A 1083 -11.15 -12.60 32.40
CA HIS A 1083 -11.69 -13.63 33.28
C HIS A 1083 -10.64 -14.61 33.82
N HIS A 1084 -9.35 -14.35 33.56
CA HIS A 1084 -8.22 -15.20 33.97
C HIS A 1084 -8.43 -16.69 33.64
N LEU A 1085 -8.98 -16.97 32.45
CA LEU A 1085 -9.21 -18.34 32.00
C LEU A 1085 -7.89 -18.97 31.55
N ASP A 1086 -7.74 -20.28 31.75
CA ASP A 1086 -6.62 -21.03 31.18
C ASP A 1086 -6.87 -21.24 29.67
N PRO A 1087 -6.01 -20.71 28.77
CA PRO A 1087 -6.15 -20.93 27.33
C PRO A 1087 -6.14 -22.41 26.95
N ALA A 1088 -5.42 -23.26 27.69
CA ALA A 1088 -5.36 -24.70 27.42
C ALA A 1088 -6.69 -25.41 27.72
N ASN A 1089 -7.52 -24.83 28.59
CA ASN A 1089 -8.83 -25.35 29.00
C ASN A 1089 -10.01 -24.51 28.48
N THR A 1090 -9.79 -23.68 27.45
CA THR A 1090 -10.80 -22.81 26.86
C THR A 1090 -10.90 -23.05 25.35
N MET A 1091 -12.13 -23.08 24.81
CA MET A 1091 -12.41 -23.29 23.39
C MET A 1091 -13.23 -22.12 22.83
N LEU A 1092 -12.97 -21.76 21.57
CA LEU A 1092 -13.73 -20.75 20.83
C LEU A 1092 -14.71 -21.44 19.87
N PHE A 1093 -16.01 -21.25 20.08
CA PHE A 1093 -17.02 -21.73 19.16
C PHE A 1093 -16.94 -20.99 17.81
N MET A 1094 -16.80 -21.75 16.72
CA MET A 1094 -16.83 -21.23 15.35
C MET A 1094 -17.76 -22.04 14.46
N LEU A 1095 -18.56 -21.35 13.66
CA LEU A 1095 -19.51 -21.96 12.72
C LEU A 1095 -18.76 -22.61 11.55
N ASP A 1096 -19.19 -23.81 11.15
CA ASP A 1096 -18.84 -24.31 9.82
C ASP A 1096 -19.75 -23.67 8.75
N SER A 1097 -19.16 -22.86 7.90
CA SER A 1097 -19.88 -22.17 6.82
C SER A 1097 -19.83 -23.00 5.56
N LYS A 1098 -20.98 -23.29 4.94
CA LYS A 1098 -21.05 -23.77 3.54
C LYS A 1098 -20.99 -22.65 2.50
N VAL A 1099 -21.06 -21.39 2.95
CA VAL A 1099 -20.88 -20.21 2.10
C VAL A 1099 -19.38 -20.02 1.78
N THR A 1100 -19.07 -19.52 0.59
CA THR A 1100 -17.72 -19.20 0.15
C THR A 1100 -17.12 -18.07 0.98
N CYS A 1101 -16.59 -18.40 2.15
CA CYS A 1101 -16.06 -17.45 3.13
C CYS A 1101 -14.77 -18.00 3.76
N ASN A 1102 -13.89 -17.09 4.18
CA ASN A 1102 -12.64 -17.42 4.86
C ASN A 1102 -12.83 -17.92 6.31
N ILE A 1103 -14.06 -17.93 6.85
CA ILE A 1103 -14.31 -18.40 8.21
C ILE A 1103 -13.83 -19.84 8.45
N ARG A 1104 -13.83 -20.70 7.41
CA ARG A 1104 -13.25 -22.07 7.43
C ARG A 1104 -11.74 -22.12 7.65
N LEU A 1105 -11.03 -21.02 7.37
CA LEU A 1105 -9.58 -20.93 7.53
C LEU A 1105 -9.17 -20.61 8.96
N TYR A 1106 -10.13 -20.27 9.83
CA TYR A 1106 -9.87 -20.22 11.26
C TYR A 1106 -9.84 -21.63 11.84
N PRO A 1107 -9.03 -21.87 12.89
CA PRO A 1107 -9.21 -23.05 13.71
C PRO A 1107 -10.67 -23.12 14.16
N GLN A 1108 -11.38 -24.14 13.70
CA GLN A 1108 -12.71 -24.50 14.20
C GLN A 1108 -12.45 -25.42 15.38
N TYR A 1109 -12.92 -25.02 16.58
CA TYR A 1109 -12.86 -25.80 17.81
C TYR A 1109 -14.21 -26.45 18.08
#